data_AF-A0A2C9UXV6-F1
#
_entry.id   AF-A0A2C9UXV6-F1
#
_cell.length_a   1.000
_cell.length_b   1.000
_cell.length_c   1.000
_cell.angle_alpha   90.00
_cell.angle_beta   90.00
_cell.angle_gamma   90.00
#
_symmetry.space_group_name_H-M   'P 1'
#
loop_
_entity.id
_entity.type
_entity.pdbx_description
1 polymer ?
#
loop_
_entity_poly.entity_id
_entity_poly.type
_entity_poly.pdbx_seq_one_letter_code
_entity_poly.pdbx_strand_id
1 'polypeptide(L)'
;MIMPMKKFAVCNNVFVVILLLSLWVCSVSSSVSYDSKAITINGQRRILISGSIHYPRSSPEMWPDLIQKAKEGGLDVIETYVFWNGHEPSPGKYYFEGNYDLVKFIKLVKQAGLYVHLRIGPYVCAEWNFGGFPVWLKYIPGITFRTDNGPFKFQMQKFTTKIVNMMKAERLFESQGGPIILSQIENEYGPMEYELGASGQAYSKWAAKMAVDLGTGVPWVMCKQDDAPDPVINTCNGFYCDYFTPNKPYKPKIWTEAWTGWYTEFGSPVPYRPAEDLAFSVARFIQKGGSFINYYMYHGGTNFGRTAGGPFIATSYDYDAPIDEYGLLRQPKWGHLKDLHRAIKLCEPALVSGNPTVMPLGNYQEAHVFKSKTGACAAFLANYNQRSISKVAFGNMHYNLPPWSISILPDCKNTVYNTARIGAQSARMKMTPVPIHGGLSWQAYSEETDSDSDSTFTMVGLKEQINTTRDASDYLWYMTDVNIDPREGFLKSGKYPVLNVRSAGHALHVFINGQLSGTAYGSLEFPKLTFSQGVKMRAGINKISLLSIAVGLPNVGPHFETWNAGILGPVTLNGLNEGRRDLSRQKWSYKIGLKGEALSLHSLSGSSSVEWAQGSIVSQRQALMWYKTTFNAPAGNSPVALDMGSMSKGQVWINGQSVGRYWPAYKASGTCGFCNYAGTFNQNKCLSNCGEASQRWYHVPRSWLNPTGNLLVVFEEWGGDPNGISLVRREVDSICADIYEWQPTLMNYMMQASGKVNKPLRPKAHLACGPGQKISSIKFASFGTPEGACGSYHEGSCHAFHSYDAFNRLCVGQNWCSVTVAPEMFGGDPCPGVMKKLAVEAICS
;
A
#
# COMPACT_ATOMS: atom_id res chain seq x y z
N MET A 1 81.35 -10.02 54.50
CA MET A 1 80.20 -9.30 55.09
C MET A 1 78.97 -9.63 54.22
N ILE A 2 78.08 -10.47 54.76
CA ILE A 2 76.62 -10.59 54.51
C ILE A 2 76.10 -10.70 53.04
N MET A 3 75.68 -11.93 52.67
CA MET A 3 74.49 -12.40 51.88
C MET A 3 73.45 -11.39 51.30
N PRO A 4 72.48 -11.81 50.42
CA PRO A 4 72.45 -12.87 49.39
C PRO A 4 71.66 -12.51 48.09
N MET A 5 71.59 -13.48 47.16
CA MET A 5 70.66 -13.59 46.00
C MET A 5 69.16 -13.48 46.37
N LYS A 6 68.33 -12.91 45.46
CA LYS A 6 66.93 -13.36 45.24
C LYS A 6 66.41 -13.12 43.80
N LYS A 7 66.02 -14.25 43.21
CA LYS A 7 65.17 -14.62 42.06
C LYS A 7 64.16 -13.61 41.46
N PHE A 8 64.11 -13.64 40.12
CA PHE A 8 62.96 -13.84 39.19
C PHE A 8 61.56 -13.27 39.48
N ALA A 9 60.97 -12.76 38.39
CA ALA A 9 59.54 -12.64 38.04
C ALA A 9 58.82 -11.31 38.35
N VAL A 10 58.99 -10.31 37.47
CA VAL A 10 58.02 -9.21 37.29
C VAL A 10 57.92 -8.85 35.81
N CYS A 11 57.26 -9.70 35.02
CA CYS A 11 56.83 -9.34 33.65
C CYS A 11 55.59 -10.12 33.19
N ASN A 12 54.66 -10.42 34.11
CA ASN A 12 53.43 -11.15 33.75
C ASN A 12 52.12 -10.56 34.29
N ASN A 13 52.15 -9.40 34.97
CA ASN A 13 50.93 -8.80 35.54
C ASN A 13 50.32 -7.66 34.71
N VAL A 14 51.02 -7.07 33.75
CA VAL A 14 50.45 -6.01 32.90
C VAL A 14 49.66 -6.61 31.72
N PHE A 15 50.12 -7.74 31.18
CA PHE A 15 49.41 -8.42 30.08
C PHE A 15 48.12 -9.10 30.55
N VAL A 16 48.09 -9.61 31.79
CA VAL A 16 46.90 -10.23 32.38
C VAL A 16 45.84 -9.19 32.76
N VAL A 17 46.23 -7.97 33.18
CA VAL A 17 45.28 -6.88 33.46
C VAL A 17 44.68 -6.30 32.17
N ILE A 18 45.45 -6.25 31.07
CA ILE A 18 44.91 -5.83 29.75
C ILE A 18 44.03 -6.93 29.14
N LEU A 19 44.34 -8.22 29.33
CA LEU A 19 43.45 -9.32 28.93
C LEU A 19 42.17 -9.37 29.79
N LEU A 20 42.25 -9.09 31.09
CA LEU A 20 41.10 -9.04 32.00
C LEU A 20 40.24 -7.78 31.78
N LEU A 21 40.81 -6.66 31.32
CA LEU A 21 40.05 -5.48 30.88
C LEU A 21 39.43 -5.66 29.48
N SER A 22 39.99 -6.54 28.63
CA SER A 22 39.35 -6.97 27.37
C SER A 22 38.23 -8.02 27.55
N LEU A 23 38.06 -8.53 28.78
CA LEU A 23 36.99 -9.45 29.17
C LEU A 23 35.82 -8.76 29.89
N TRP A 24 35.75 -7.43 29.86
CA TRP A 24 34.44 -6.74 29.89
C TRP A 24 33.74 -6.99 28.56
N VAL A 25 33.42 -8.26 28.31
CA VAL A 25 32.24 -8.61 27.55
C VAL A 25 31.10 -8.01 28.36
N CYS A 26 30.71 -6.78 28.04
CA CYS A 26 29.34 -6.37 28.31
C CYS A 26 28.51 -7.51 27.73
N SER A 27 27.92 -8.32 28.61
CA SER A 27 26.87 -9.25 28.24
C SER A 27 25.74 -8.37 27.71
N VAL A 28 25.78 -8.07 26.41
CA VAL A 28 24.67 -7.45 25.71
C VAL A 28 23.57 -8.51 25.74
N SER A 29 22.67 -8.43 26.71
CA SER A 29 21.48 -9.28 26.68
C SER A 29 20.59 -8.76 25.56
N SER A 30 20.70 -9.38 24.37
CA SER A 30 19.73 -9.20 23.28
C SER A 30 18.37 -9.63 23.81
N SER A 31 17.56 -8.65 24.17
CA SER A 31 16.28 -8.88 24.84
C SER A 31 15.28 -7.82 24.41
N VAL A 32 14.12 -8.30 23.98
CA VAL A 32 12.94 -7.47 23.77
C VAL A 32 11.89 -7.80 24.82
N SER A 33 11.43 -6.80 25.53
CA SER A 33 10.36 -6.92 26.52
C SER A 33 9.43 -5.71 26.41
N TYR A 34 8.53 -5.54 27.37
CA TYR A 34 7.63 -4.40 27.42
C TYR A 34 7.18 -4.11 28.85
N ASP A 35 6.71 -2.90 29.06
CA ASP A 35 5.98 -2.50 30.26
C ASP A 35 4.80 -1.60 29.90
N SER A 36 4.16 -1.00 30.91
CA SER A 36 3.02 -0.09 30.74
C SER A 36 3.30 1.11 29.83
N LYS A 37 4.57 1.45 29.61
CA LYS A 37 4.98 2.62 28.85
C LYS A 37 5.34 2.26 27.41
N ALA A 38 6.24 1.30 27.21
CA ALA A 38 6.82 1.05 25.90
C ALA A 38 7.36 -0.37 25.74
N ILE A 39 7.65 -0.74 24.49
CA ILE A 39 8.59 -1.82 24.19
C ILE A 39 9.98 -1.41 24.71
N THR A 40 10.66 -2.36 25.33
CA THR A 40 12.06 -2.22 25.74
C THR A 40 12.93 -3.09 24.84
N ILE A 41 14.00 -2.50 24.31
CA ILE A 41 15.00 -3.20 23.50
C ILE A 41 16.33 -3.03 24.23
N ASN A 42 16.95 -4.14 24.64
CA ASN A 42 18.21 -4.16 25.39
C ASN A 42 18.12 -3.30 26.67
N GLY A 43 17.00 -3.44 27.39
CA GLY A 43 16.72 -2.71 28.63
C GLY A 43 16.30 -1.25 28.47
N GLN A 44 16.25 -0.71 27.24
CA GLN A 44 15.89 0.68 26.99
C GLN A 44 14.48 0.78 26.40
N ARG A 45 13.60 1.56 27.06
CA ARG A 45 12.30 1.95 26.51
C ARG A 45 12.50 2.78 25.25
N ARG A 46 11.71 2.53 24.21
CA ARG A 46 11.78 3.25 22.93
C ARG A 46 10.42 3.75 22.48
N ILE A 47 10.39 4.92 21.86
CA ILE A 47 9.24 5.38 21.06
C ILE A 47 9.52 4.97 19.62
N LEU A 48 8.91 3.87 19.19
CA LEU A 48 9.19 3.21 17.91
C LEU A 48 8.30 3.76 16.80
N ILE A 49 8.94 4.21 15.73
CA ILE A 49 8.28 4.70 14.52
C ILE A 49 8.46 3.65 13.43
N SER A 50 7.36 3.09 12.95
CA SER A 50 7.34 1.96 12.03
C SER A 50 6.62 2.32 10.73
N GLY A 51 6.86 1.54 9.67
CA GLY A 51 6.14 1.67 8.41
C GLY A 51 6.07 0.37 7.64
N SER A 52 4.90 0.08 7.07
CA SER A 52 4.67 -1.14 6.31
C SER A 52 5.29 -1.06 4.92
N ILE A 53 6.09 -2.09 4.57
CA ILE A 53 6.61 -2.35 3.23
C ILE A 53 6.43 -3.84 2.96
N HIS A 54 5.49 -4.20 2.09
CA HIS A 54 5.24 -5.60 1.75
C HIS A 54 6.19 -6.08 0.68
N TYR A 55 7.08 -7.00 1.03
CA TYR A 55 8.14 -7.49 0.13
C TYR A 55 7.62 -7.98 -1.23
N PRO A 56 6.47 -8.67 -1.39
CA PRO A 56 6.02 -9.12 -2.71
C PRO A 56 5.46 -8.01 -3.59
N ARG A 57 5.13 -6.84 -3.02
CA ARG A 57 4.58 -5.68 -3.74
C ARG A 57 5.65 -4.78 -4.37
N SER A 58 6.92 -5.18 -4.28
CA SER A 58 8.07 -4.53 -4.92
C SER A 58 9.11 -5.59 -5.32
N SER A 59 10.01 -5.26 -6.24
CA SER A 59 11.07 -6.20 -6.64
C SER A 59 12.24 -6.22 -5.65
N PRO A 60 13.01 -7.32 -5.58
CA PRO A 60 14.22 -7.40 -4.77
C PRO A 60 15.24 -6.29 -5.02
N GLU A 61 15.29 -5.75 -6.24
CA GLU A 61 16.18 -4.64 -6.61
C GLU A 61 15.69 -3.29 -6.05
N MET A 62 14.39 -3.14 -5.79
CA MET A 62 13.83 -1.95 -5.16
C MET A 62 14.01 -1.95 -3.64
N TRP A 63 14.02 -3.11 -2.98
CA TRP A 63 14.01 -3.20 -1.51
C TRP A 63 15.11 -2.36 -0.82
N PRO A 64 16.39 -2.38 -1.24
CA PRO A 64 17.43 -1.59 -0.57
C PRO A 64 17.13 -0.09 -0.58
N ASP A 65 16.65 0.44 -1.72
CA ASP A 65 16.32 1.86 -1.87
C ASP A 65 15.06 2.24 -1.08
N LEU A 66 14.03 1.39 -1.09
CA LEU A 66 12.82 1.59 -0.29
C LEU A 66 13.13 1.62 1.23
N ILE A 67 13.94 0.67 1.70
CA ILE A 67 14.37 0.57 3.10
C ILE A 67 15.24 1.78 3.48
N GLN A 68 16.14 2.22 2.59
CA GLN A 68 16.97 3.38 2.81
C GLN A 68 16.14 4.67 2.91
N LYS A 69 15.16 4.87 2.00
CA LYS A 69 14.20 5.99 2.07
C LYS A 69 13.36 5.96 3.34
N ALA A 70 13.00 4.77 3.83
CA ALA A 70 12.32 4.60 5.11
C ALA A 70 13.19 5.01 6.31
N LYS A 71 14.45 4.56 6.33
CA LYS A 71 15.44 4.98 7.33
C LYS A 71 15.67 6.50 7.31
N GLU A 72 15.86 7.07 6.13
CA GLU A 72 16.04 8.52 5.95
C GLU A 72 14.80 9.33 6.32
N GLY A 73 13.63 8.71 6.19
CA GLY A 73 12.35 9.22 6.66
C GLY A 73 12.22 9.19 8.18
N GLY A 74 13.13 8.55 8.91
CA GLY A 74 13.16 8.50 10.37
C GLY A 74 12.42 7.31 10.99
N LEU A 75 12.16 6.25 10.22
CA LEU A 75 11.64 5.01 10.79
C LEU A 75 12.72 4.28 11.60
N ASP A 76 12.30 3.60 12.67
CA ASP A 76 13.08 2.65 13.44
C ASP A 76 12.79 1.19 13.03
N VAL A 77 11.58 0.92 12.51
CA VAL A 77 11.06 -0.43 12.25
C VAL A 77 10.42 -0.51 10.86
N ILE A 78 10.62 -1.62 10.15
CA ILE A 78 9.83 -2.00 8.98
C ILE A 78 8.82 -3.07 9.40
N GLU A 79 7.55 -2.85 9.06
CA GLU A 79 6.49 -3.85 9.26
C GLU A 79 6.21 -4.57 7.94
N THR A 80 5.96 -5.88 7.99
CA THR A 80 5.45 -6.62 6.83
C THR A 80 4.59 -7.80 7.25
N TYR A 81 3.54 -8.06 6.48
CA TYR A 81 2.82 -9.33 6.51
C TYR A 81 3.64 -10.48 5.91
N VAL A 82 3.24 -11.73 6.19
CA VAL A 82 3.68 -12.93 5.48
C VAL A 82 2.56 -13.50 4.62
N PHE A 83 2.79 -13.70 3.32
CA PHE A 83 1.74 -14.03 2.34
C PHE A 83 1.70 -15.53 2.05
N TRP A 84 0.92 -16.29 2.84
CA TRP A 84 0.91 -17.75 2.79
C TRP A 84 0.55 -18.31 1.40
N ASN A 85 -0.46 -17.78 0.73
CA ASN A 85 -0.86 -18.23 -0.61
C ASN A 85 0.27 -18.16 -1.66
N GLY A 86 1.13 -17.15 -1.60
CA GLY A 86 2.31 -17.04 -2.45
C GLY A 86 3.44 -17.94 -2.01
N HIS A 87 3.60 -18.17 -0.71
CA HIS A 87 4.62 -19.06 -0.17
C HIS A 87 4.29 -20.54 -0.26
N GLU A 88 3.03 -20.94 -0.36
CA GLU A 88 2.60 -22.34 -0.48
C GLU A 88 1.49 -22.49 -1.54
N PRO A 89 1.81 -22.25 -2.83
CA PRO A 89 0.82 -22.29 -3.92
C PRO A 89 0.11 -23.64 -4.06
N SER A 90 0.75 -24.73 -3.62
CA SER A 90 0.13 -26.05 -3.48
C SER A 90 0.63 -26.75 -2.20
N PRO A 91 -0.13 -27.70 -1.62
CA PRO A 91 0.20 -28.28 -0.32
C PRO A 91 1.63 -28.86 -0.27
N GLY A 92 2.45 -28.35 0.67
CA GLY A 92 3.83 -28.79 0.88
C GLY A 92 4.85 -28.30 -0.15
N LYS A 93 4.44 -27.53 -1.17
CA LYS A 93 5.34 -26.94 -2.17
C LYS A 93 5.54 -25.47 -1.85
N TYR A 94 6.67 -25.18 -1.21
CA TYR A 94 7.00 -23.84 -0.74
C TYR A 94 7.80 -23.03 -1.75
N TYR A 95 7.56 -21.72 -1.81
CA TYR A 95 8.29 -20.77 -2.64
C TYR A 95 8.76 -19.56 -1.81
N PHE A 96 10.08 -19.32 -1.82
CA PHE A 96 10.74 -18.22 -1.08
C PHE A 96 11.83 -17.55 -1.95
N GLU A 97 11.59 -17.46 -3.26
CA GLU A 97 12.52 -16.85 -4.22
C GLU A 97 11.95 -15.56 -4.80
N GLY A 98 12.77 -14.80 -5.53
CA GLY A 98 12.36 -13.55 -6.19
C GLY A 98 11.71 -12.57 -5.20
N ASN A 99 10.56 -12.01 -5.58
CA ASN A 99 9.79 -11.09 -4.73
C ASN A 99 9.24 -11.74 -3.45
N TYR A 100 9.31 -13.08 -3.31
CA TYR A 100 8.89 -13.82 -2.12
C TYR A 100 10.07 -14.28 -1.25
N ASP A 101 11.29 -13.78 -1.49
CA ASP A 101 12.43 -14.05 -0.59
C ASP A 101 12.35 -13.20 0.70
N LEU A 102 11.52 -13.68 1.63
CA LEU A 102 11.28 -13.08 2.94
C LEU A 102 12.58 -12.94 3.76
N VAL A 103 13.44 -13.95 3.72
CA VAL A 103 14.70 -13.96 4.48
C VAL A 103 15.63 -12.88 3.97
N LYS A 104 15.80 -12.76 2.65
CA LYS A 104 16.61 -11.69 2.04
C LYS A 104 16.06 -10.32 2.38
N PHE A 105 14.74 -10.12 2.29
CA PHE A 105 14.12 -8.84 2.66
C PHE A 105 14.45 -8.44 4.11
N ILE A 106 14.24 -9.35 5.08
CA ILE A 106 14.53 -9.08 6.50
C ILE A 106 16.02 -8.84 6.74
N LYS A 107 16.91 -9.56 6.05
CA LYS A 107 18.37 -9.33 6.12
C LYS A 107 18.75 -7.95 5.59
N LEU A 108 18.10 -7.44 4.53
CA LEU A 108 18.32 -6.08 4.04
C LEU A 108 17.85 -5.03 5.05
N VAL A 109 16.72 -5.24 5.73
CA VAL A 109 16.27 -4.36 6.83
C VAL A 109 17.32 -4.33 7.96
N LYS A 110 17.85 -5.51 8.35
CA LYS A 110 18.95 -5.60 9.32
C LYS A 110 20.20 -4.84 8.87
N GLN A 111 20.59 -4.99 7.61
CA GLN A 111 21.76 -4.32 7.02
C GLN A 111 21.60 -2.79 7.06
N ALA A 112 20.38 -2.29 6.85
CA ALA A 112 20.08 -0.87 7.01
C ALA A 112 20.10 -0.41 8.48
N GLY A 113 20.16 -1.32 9.45
CA GLY A 113 20.15 -1.00 10.88
C GLY A 113 18.76 -0.64 11.41
N LEU A 114 17.71 -1.16 10.77
CA LEU A 114 16.32 -1.04 11.21
C LEU A 114 15.86 -2.36 11.86
N TYR A 115 14.83 -2.27 12.69
CA TYR A 115 14.14 -3.44 13.23
C TYR A 115 13.01 -3.91 12.31
N VAL A 116 12.43 -5.07 12.63
CA VAL A 116 11.28 -5.65 11.93
C VAL A 116 10.14 -5.96 12.90
N HIS A 117 8.92 -5.59 12.51
CA HIS A 117 7.68 -6.15 13.04
C HIS A 117 7.13 -7.16 12.00
N LEU A 118 7.24 -8.45 12.31
CA LEU A 118 6.86 -9.52 11.38
C LEU A 118 5.43 -10.00 11.64
N ARG A 119 4.48 -9.57 10.80
CA ARG A 119 3.07 -9.94 10.95
C ARG A 119 2.80 -11.26 10.21
N ILE A 120 2.97 -12.37 10.92
CA ILE A 120 2.93 -13.70 10.31
C ILE A 120 1.51 -14.07 9.85
N GLY A 121 0.48 -13.62 10.55
CA GLY A 121 -0.92 -13.93 10.24
C GLY A 121 -1.31 -15.34 10.73
N PRO A 122 -1.64 -16.31 9.86
CA PRO A 122 -1.45 -16.29 8.41
C PRO A 122 -2.65 -15.77 7.62
N TYR A 123 -3.78 -15.51 8.28
CA TYR A 123 -4.73 -14.54 7.74
C TYR A 123 -4.13 -13.14 7.89
N VAL A 124 -4.07 -12.39 6.79
CA VAL A 124 -3.45 -11.05 6.77
C VAL A 124 -4.39 -9.97 6.28
N CYS A 125 -5.56 -10.30 5.74
CA CYS A 125 -6.43 -9.36 5.01
C CYS A 125 -5.65 -8.69 3.86
N ALA A 126 -5.02 -7.54 4.16
CA ALA A 126 -4.03 -6.82 3.37
C ALA A 126 -4.48 -6.39 1.97
N GLU A 127 -5.80 -6.40 1.72
CA GLU A 127 -6.38 -6.32 0.37
C GLU A 127 -5.74 -7.33 -0.59
N TRP A 128 -5.37 -8.49 -0.05
CA TRP A 128 -4.62 -9.53 -0.73
C TRP A 128 -5.53 -10.73 -0.99
N ASN A 129 -5.29 -11.40 -2.12
CA ASN A 129 -6.10 -12.48 -2.65
C ASN A 129 -6.37 -13.53 -1.57
N PHE A 130 -7.66 -13.77 -1.31
CA PHE A 130 -8.12 -14.74 -0.32
C PHE A 130 -7.63 -14.48 1.12
N GLY A 131 -7.32 -13.22 1.45
CA GLY A 131 -6.84 -12.79 2.77
C GLY A 131 -5.45 -13.36 3.13
N GLY A 132 -4.71 -13.83 2.12
CA GLY A 132 -3.44 -14.55 2.28
C GLY A 132 -3.57 -16.06 2.37
N PHE A 133 -4.78 -16.64 2.45
CA PHE A 133 -4.92 -18.10 2.50
C PHE A 133 -4.68 -18.74 1.12
N PRO A 134 -3.97 -19.87 1.06
CA PRO A 134 -3.94 -20.67 -0.16
C PRO A 134 -5.33 -21.24 -0.48
N VAL A 135 -5.76 -21.17 -1.74
CA VAL A 135 -7.11 -21.62 -2.14
C VAL A 135 -7.32 -23.12 -1.92
N TRP A 136 -6.26 -23.93 -2.02
CA TRP A 136 -6.34 -25.37 -1.72
C TRP A 136 -6.77 -25.65 -0.28
N LEU A 137 -6.53 -24.72 0.66
CA LEU A 137 -6.88 -24.88 2.07
C LEU A 137 -8.38 -25.09 2.24
N LYS A 138 -9.21 -24.37 1.45
CA LYS A 138 -10.69 -24.46 1.48
C LYS A 138 -11.21 -25.88 1.22
N TYR A 139 -10.44 -26.73 0.55
CA TYR A 139 -10.89 -28.05 0.10
C TYR A 139 -10.38 -29.21 0.95
N ILE A 140 -9.78 -28.90 2.11
CA ILE A 140 -9.52 -29.93 3.11
C ILE A 140 -10.85 -30.40 3.71
N PRO A 141 -11.10 -31.72 3.79
CA PRO A 141 -12.33 -32.24 4.38
C PRO A 141 -12.57 -31.71 5.80
N GLY A 142 -13.77 -31.17 6.04
CA GLY A 142 -14.21 -30.67 7.34
C GLY A 142 -13.53 -29.38 7.80
N ILE A 143 -12.85 -28.64 6.92
CA ILE A 143 -12.22 -27.38 7.29
C ILE A 143 -13.21 -26.22 7.37
N THR A 144 -13.04 -25.37 8.38
CA THR A 144 -13.70 -24.07 8.49
C THR A 144 -12.64 -23.07 8.90
N PHE A 145 -12.56 -21.93 8.20
CA PHE A 145 -11.48 -20.98 8.44
C PHE A 145 -11.72 -20.18 9.72
N ARG A 146 -10.62 -19.79 10.37
CA ARG A 146 -10.59 -18.82 11.48
C ARG A 146 -11.63 -19.11 12.56
N THR A 147 -11.72 -20.36 12.98
CA THR A 147 -12.56 -20.82 14.10
C THR A 147 -11.90 -22.04 14.75
N ASP A 148 -12.48 -22.56 15.83
CA ASP A 148 -11.96 -23.72 16.56
C ASP A 148 -12.17 -25.03 15.78
N ASN A 149 -11.42 -25.17 14.70
CA ASN A 149 -11.52 -26.26 13.73
C ASN A 149 -10.18 -27.00 13.64
N GLY A 150 -10.19 -28.30 13.93
CA GLY A 150 -8.97 -29.13 13.96
C GLY A 150 -8.13 -29.06 12.68
N PRO A 151 -8.70 -29.30 11.49
CA PRO A 151 -7.97 -29.17 10.22
C PRO A 151 -7.35 -27.79 9.99
N PHE A 152 -8.10 -26.70 10.25
CA PHE A 152 -7.59 -25.34 10.09
C PHE A 152 -6.45 -25.03 11.06
N LYS A 153 -6.63 -25.36 12.34
CA LYS A 153 -5.62 -25.18 13.40
C LYS A 153 -4.32 -25.89 13.05
N PHE A 154 -4.41 -27.13 12.55
CA PHE A 154 -3.25 -27.90 12.12
C PHE A 154 -2.47 -27.20 10.99
N GLN A 155 -3.16 -26.76 9.94
CA GLN A 155 -2.49 -26.11 8.79
C GLN A 155 -1.92 -24.74 9.16
N MET A 156 -2.66 -23.93 9.92
CA MET A 156 -2.19 -22.64 10.42
C MET A 156 -0.96 -22.81 11.30
N GLN A 157 -0.97 -23.76 12.25
CA GLN A 157 0.18 -24.04 13.11
C GLN A 157 1.37 -24.52 12.29
N LYS A 158 1.16 -25.41 11.31
CA LYS A 158 2.24 -25.92 10.44
C LYS A 158 2.94 -24.78 9.69
N PHE A 159 2.17 -23.90 9.06
CA PHE A 159 2.75 -22.77 8.33
C PHE A 159 3.43 -21.76 9.26
N THR A 160 2.78 -21.40 10.37
CA THR A 160 3.34 -20.44 11.35
C THR A 160 4.64 -20.97 11.96
N THR A 161 4.67 -22.26 12.32
CA THR A 161 5.87 -22.95 12.82
C THR A 161 6.98 -22.93 11.77
N LYS A 162 6.66 -23.16 10.50
CA LYS A 162 7.64 -23.09 9.41
C LYS A 162 8.28 -21.71 9.32
N ILE A 163 7.48 -20.65 9.30
CA ILE A 163 7.99 -19.27 9.23
C ILE A 163 8.87 -18.95 10.43
N VAL A 164 8.41 -19.26 11.65
CA VAL A 164 9.20 -19.03 12.87
C VAL A 164 10.52 -19.82 12.84
N ASN A 165 10.49 -21.08 12.44
CA ASN A 165 11.70 -21.90 12.34
C ASN A 165 12.67 -21.38 11.28
N MET A 166 12.18 -20.88 10.15
CA MET A 166 13.02 -20.23 9.13
C MET A 166 13.69 -18.97 9.68
N MET A 167 12.95 -18.12 10.39
CA MET A 167 13.52 -16.93 11.02
C MET A 167 14.55 -17.28 12.10
N LYS A 168 14.29 -18.34 12.89
CA LYS A 168 15.22 -18.85 13.92
C LYS A 168 16.51 -19.42 13.34
N ALA A 169 16.40 -20.20 12.26
CA ALA A 169 17.55 -20.81 11.58
C ALA A 169 18.51 -19.73 11.07
N GLU A 170 17.97 -18.61 10.61
CA GLU A 170 18.70 -17.44 10.13
C GLU A 170 19.05 -16.42 11.23
N ARG A 171 18.74 -16.72 12.49
CA ARG A 171 18.96 -15.85 13.67
C ARG A 171 18.39 -14.44 13.48
N LEU A 172 17.17 -14.36 12.98
CA LEU A 172 16.50 -13.10 12.62
C LEU A 172 15.66 -12.50 13.75
N PHE A 173 15.37 -13.23 14.83
CA PHE A 173 14.80 -12.63 16.04
C PHE A 173 15.84 -11.82 16.80
N GLU A 174 15.43 -10.69 17.39
CA GLU A 174 16.33 -9.82 18.17
C GLU A 174 16.94 -10.56 19.35
N SER A 175 16.21 -11.48 19.98
CA SER A 175 16.73 -12.42 20.99
C SER A 175 17.94 -13.26 20.53
N GLN A 176 18.17 -13.35 19.21
CA GLN A 176 19.28 -14.05 18.56
C GLN A 176 20.26 -13.07 17.85
N GLY A 177 20.12 -11.77 18.07
CA GLY A 177 20.87 -10.70 17.41
C GLY A 177 20.34 -10.30 16.02
N GLY A 178 19.12 -10.69 15.66
CA GLY A 178 18.43 -10.30 14.42
C GLY A 178 17.60 -9.02 14.55
N PRO A 179 16.92 -8.57 13.47
CA PRO A 179 16.13 -7.34 13.51
C PRO A 179 14.70 -7.51 14.03
N ILE A 180 14.13 -8.73 14.09
CA ILE A 180 12.70 -8.92 14.42
C ILE A 180 12.48 -8.69 15.92
N ILE A 181 11.76 -7.62 16.27
CA ILE A 181 11.45 -7.22 17.66
C ILE A 181 10.01 -7.50 18.08
N LEU A 182 9.13 -7.77 17.11
CA LEU A 182 7.70 -7.94 17.35
C LEU A 182 7.16 -8.92 16.33
N SER A 183 6.21 -9.77 16.72
CA SER A 183 5.53 -10.69 15.81
C SER A 183 4.02 -10.61 15.99
N GLN A 184 3.24 -10.77 14.91
CA GLN A 184 1.78 -10.82 15.00
C GLN A 184 1.25 -12.19 14.59
N ILE A 185 0.31 -12.71 15.40
CA ILE A 185 -0.52 -13.86 15.06
C ILE A 185 -1.94 -13.36 14.75
N GLU A 186 -2.60 -13.97 13.77
CA GLU A 186 -3.89 -13.52 13.24
C GLU A 186 -3.88 -12.06 12.74
N ASN A 187 -5.03 -11.57 12.29
CA ASN A 187 -5.23 -10.19 11.87
C ASN A 187 -6.68 -9.76 12.06
N GLU A 188 -6.91 -8.71 12.87
CA GLU A 188 -8.23 -8.13 13.13
C GLU A 188 -9.33 -9.17 13.43
N TYR A 189 -9.02 -10.12 14.31
CA TYR A 189 -9.91 -11.25 14.58
C TYR A 189 -11.03 -10.94 15.58
N GLY A 190 -10.87 -9.96 16.47
CA GLY A 190 -11.86 -9.64 17.51
C GLY A 190 -13.30 -9.42 17.01
N PRO A 191 -13.54 -8.69 15.91
CA PRO A 191 -14.89 -8.61 15.33
C PRO A 191 -15.46 -9.96 14.90
N MET A 192 -14.65 -10.84 14.32
CA MET A 192 -15.07 -12.18 13.91
C MET A 192 -15.27 -13.11 15.11
N GLU A 193 -14.44 -13.01 16.13
CA GLU A 193 -14.61 -13.71 17.40
C GLU A 193 -15.95 -13.38 18.06
N TYR A 194 -16.32 -12.09 18.08
CA TYR A 194 -17.60 -11.65 18.64
C TYR A 194 -18.78 -12.35 17.93
N GLU A 195 -18.74 -12.45 16.61
CA GLU A 195 -19.76 -13.14 15.83
C GLU A 195 -19.78 -14.66 16.05
N LEU A 196 -18.61 -15.29 16.22
CA LEU A 196 -18.47 -16.74 16.41
C LEU A 196 -18.68 -17.21 17.86
N GLY A 197 -18.73 -16.28 18.82
CA GLY A 197 -18.93 -16.56 20.24
C GLY A 197 -17.87 -17.51 20.82
N ALA A 198 -18.31 -18.56 21.51
CA ALA A 198 -17.42 -19.47 22.24
C ALA A 198 -16.39 -20.17 21.34
N SER A 199 -16.76 -20.52 20.10
CA SER A 199 -15.83 -21.12 19.13
C SER A 199 -14.73 -20.14 18.73
N GLY A 200 -15.09 -18.86 18.58
CA GLY A 200 -14.15 -17.80 18.30
C GLY A 200 -13.14 -17.60 19.43
N GLN A 201 -13.63 -17.58 20.68
CA GLN A 201 -12.82 -17.44 21.89
C GLN A 201 -11.89 -18.63 22.15
N ALA A 202 -12.35 -19.85 21.86
CA ALA A 202 -11.50 -21.04 21.95
C ALA A 202 -10.35 -20.95 20.94
N TYR A 203 -10.65 -20.49 19.72
CA TYR A 203 -9.65 -20.29 18.68
C TYR A 203 -8.66 -19.15 18.99
N SER A 204 -9.11 -17.98 19.42
CA SER A 204 -8.22 -16.84 19.74
C SER A 204 -7.23 -17.21 20.85
N LYS A 205 -7.70 -17.87 21.91
CA LYS A 205 -6.87 -18.40 23.01
C LYS A 205 -5.87 -19.44 22.49
N TRP A 206 -6.31 -20.36 21.64
CA TRP A 206 -5.43 -21.34 21.03
C TRP A 206 -4.36 -20.68 20.15
N ALA A 207 -4.73 -19.72 19.30
CA ALA A 207 -3.82 -19.06 18.37
C ALA A 207 -2.72 -18.28 19.12
N ALA A 208 -3.13 -17.52 20.14
CA ALA A 208 -2.21 -16.81 21.03
C ALA A 208 -1.26 -17.77 21.76
N LYS A 209 -1.79 -18.85 22.36
CA LYS A 209 -0.97 -19.85 23.03
C LYS A 209 0.02 -20.53 22.08
N MET A 210 -0.45 -20.96 20.91
CA MET A 210 0.37 -21.61 19.88
C MET A 210 1.53 -20.70 19.47
N ALA A 211 1.25 -19.42 19.21
CA ALA A 211 2.27 -18.45 18.82
C ALA A 211 3.33 -18.23 19.91
N VAL A 212 2.90 -18.07 21.16
CA VAL A 212 3.81 -17.88 22.31
C VAL A 212 4.67 -19.12 22.55
N ASP A 213 4.08 -20.32 22.47
CA ASP A 213 4.79 -21.60 22.66
C ASP A 213 5.88 -21.85 21.59
N LEU A 214 5.82 -21.17 20.44
CA LEU A 214 6.90 -21.21 19.44
C LEU A 214 8.20 -20.57 19.94
N GLY A 215 8.19 -19.82 21.04
CA GLY A 215 9.39 -19.36 21.75
C GLY A 215 10.31 -18.49 20.89
N THR A 216 9.77 -17.45 20.26
CA THR A 216 10.54 -16.49 19.43
C THR A 216 11.52 -15.65 20.24
N GLY A 217 11.29 -15.51 21.55
CA GLY A 217 12.08 -14.66 22.43
C GLY A 217 11.78 -13.16 22.29
N VAL A 218 10.74 -12.79 21.53
CA VAL A 218 10.25 -11.41 21.38
C VAL A 218 8.73 -11.37 21.58
N PRO A 219 8.14 -10.22 21.93
CA PRO A 219 6.70 -10.11 22.16
C PRO A 219 5.84 -10.47 20.95
N TRP A 220 4.64 -10.96 21.23
CA TRP A 220 3.58 -11.18 20.25
C TRP A 220 2.47 -10.12 20.40
N VAL A 221 1.88 -9.74 19.27
CA VAL A 221 0.71 -8.86 19.19
C VAL A 221 -0.46 -9.50 18.47
N MET A 222 -1.66 -8.98 18.71
CA MET A 222 -2.88 -9.20 17.92
C MET A 222 -3.60 -7.85 17.76
N CYS A 223 -3.84 -7.43 16.51
CA CYS A 223 -4.55 -6.19 16.22
C CYS A 223 -6.07 -6.35 16.31
N LYS A 224 -6.76 -5.32 16.81
CA LYS A 224 -8.22 -5.32 17.08
C LYS A 224 -8.70 -6.58 17.82
N GLN A 225 -8.00 -6.95 18.89
CA GLN A 225 -8.25 -8.14 19.69
C GLN A 225 -8.36 -7.76 21.18
N ASP A 226 -9.51 -7.24 21.60
CA ASP A 226 -9.66 -6.61 22.93
C ASP A 226 -9.40 -7.58 24.09
N ASP A 227 -9.64 -8.88 23.92
CA ASP A 227 -9.44 -9.91 24.94
C ASP A 227 -8.14 -10.74 24.75
N ALA A 228 -7.18 -10.25 23.95
CA ALA A 228 -5.91 -10.95 23.70
C ALA A 228 -5.25 -11.44 25.01
N PRO A 229 -5.04 -12.76 25.18
CA PRO A 229 -4.55 -13.33 26.43
C PRO A 229 -3.08 -13.00 26.65
N ASP A 230 -2.66 -12.93 27.91
CA ASP A 230 -1.25 -12.72 28.21
C ASP A 230 -0.35 -13.87 27.71
N PRO A 231 0.88 -13.56 27.28
CA PRO A 231 1.55 -12.25 27.24
C PRO A 231 1.29 -11.43 25.95
N VAL A 232 0.31 -11.78 25.12
CA VAL A 232 0.07 -11.10 23.84
C VAL A 232 -0.46 -9.69 24.04
N ILE A 233 0.09 -8.71 23.31
CA ILE A 233 -0.32 -7.31 23.38
C ILE A 233 -1.43 -7.07 22.34
N ASN A 234 -2.60 -6.58 22.77
CA ASN A 234 -3.61 -6.10 21.83
C ASN A 234 -3.24 -4.71 21.28
N THR A 235 -3.50 -4.48 20.00
CA THR A 235 -3.12 -3.24 19.30
C THR A 235 -4.30 -2.63 18.55
N CYS A 236 -4.14 -1.38 18.12
CA CYS A 236 -5.16 -0.64 17.36
C CYS A 236 -4.77 -0.45 15.90
N ASN A 237 -5.79 -0.40 15.03
CA ASN A 237 -5.72 -0.08 13.62
C ASN A 237 -6.78 0.98 13.30
N GLY A 238 -6.47 1.94 12.42
CA GLY A 238 -7.43 2.97 12.03
C GLY A 238 -6.80 4.23 11.46
N PHE A 239 -7.63 5.23 11.13
CA PHE A 239 -7.16 6.58 10.82
C PHE A 239 -6.68 7.33 12.08
N TYR A 240 -7.24 7.01 13.24
CA TYR A 240 -6.87 7.52 14.55
C TYR A 240 -6.94 6.39 15.56
N CYS A 241 -5.97 6.31 16.46
CA CYS A 241 -5.97 5.35 17.58
C CYS A 241 -5.69 6.02 18.93
N ASP A 242 -5.86 7.34 19.02
CA ASP A 242 -5.59 8.08 20.25
C ASP A 242 -6.56 7.71 21.40
N TYR A 243 -7.74 7.19 21.07
CA TYR A 243 -8.72 6.67 22.04
C TYR A 243 -8.37 5.30 22.62
N PHE A 244 -7.54 4.51 21.93
CA PHE A 244 -7.25 3.13 22.28
C PHE A 244 -6.48 3.02 23.61
N THR A 245 -6.81 2.00 24.41
CA THR A 245 -6.05 1.61 25.61
C THR A 245 -5.88 0.09 25.56
N PRO A 246 -4.66 -0.44 25.82
CA PRO A 246 -4.45 -1.88 25.84
C PRO A 246 -5.27 -2.54 26.96
N ASN A 247 -5.55 -3.84 26.80
CA ASN A 247 -6.46 -4.58 27.67
C ASN A 247 -5.91 -4.84 29.08
N LYS A 248 -4.64 -4.53 29.32
CA LYS A 248 -3.97 -4.62 30.62
C LYS A 248 -3.08 -3.39 30.86
N PRO A 249 -2.98 -2.91 32.11
CA PRO A 249 -2.24 -1.69 32.42
C PRO A 249 -0.73 -1.81 32.28
N TYR A 250 -0.16 -3.01 32.25
CA TYR A 250 1.27 -3.27 32.04
C TYR A 250 1.65 -3.50 30.57
N LYS A 251 0.70 -3.40 29.64
CA LYS A 251 0.97 -3.49 28.20
C LYS A 251 1.15 -2.08 27.62
N PRO A 252 2.05 -1.89 26.65
CA PRO A 252 2.24 -0.60 26.00
C PRO A 252 1.11 -0.31 25.00
N LYS A 253 0.89 0.98 24.70
CA LYS A 253 -0.09 1.43 23.70
C LYS A 253 0.54 1.42 22.31
N ILE A 254 0.07 0.51 21.46
CA ILE A 254 0.61 0.23 20.12
C ILE A 254 -0.45 0.47 19.04
N TRP A 255 -0.08 1.18 17.97
CA TRP A 255 -0.86 1.41 16.77
C TRP A 255 -0.19 0.72 15.57
N THR A 256 -0.72 -0.43 15.16
CA THR A 256 -0.14 -1.28 14.11
C THR A 256 -0.53 -0.85 12.69
N GLU A 257 -1.61 -0.09 12.51
CA GLU A 257 -1.98 0.44 11.19
C GLU A 257 -2.52 1.86 11.26
N ALA A 258 -1.62 2.84 11.15
CA ALA A 258 -1.97 4.22 10.89
C ALA A 258 -2.20 4.39 9.39
N TRP A 259 -3.47 4.31 8.97
CA TRP A 259 -3.83 4.31 7.56
C TRP A 259 -3.39 5.60 6.86
N THR A 260 -2.47 5.49 5.91
CA THR A 260 -1.85 6.64 5.22
C THR A 260 -2.68 7.21 4.07
N GLY A 261 -3.73 6.49 3.70
CA GLY A 261 -4.69 6.74 2.64
C GLY A 261 -5.70 5.61 2.64
N TRP A 262 -6.01 5.05 1.47
CA TRP A 262 -6.83 3.86 1.34
C TRP A 262 -6.42 3.11 0.06
N TYR A 263 -6.84 1.85 -0.08
CA TYR A 263 -6.59 1.09 -1.30
C TYR A 263 -7.39 1.65 -2.49
N THR A 264 -6.89 1.41 -3.70
CA THR A 264 -7.63 1.70 -4.94
C THR A 264 -8.39 0.46 -5.38
N GLU A 265 -9.64 0.63 -5.75
CA GLU A 265 -10.51 -0.41 -6.32
C GLU A 265 -10.74 -0.10 -7.79
N PHE A 266 -10.82 -1.13 -8.64
CA PHE A 266 -11.26 -0.94 -10.01
C PHE A 266 -12.70 -0.42 -10.03
N GLY A 267 -12.91 0.74 -10.64
CA GLY A 267 -14.21 1.39 -10.74
C GLY A 267 -14.53 2.41 -9.65
N SER A 268 -13.66 2.58 -8.66
CA SER A 268 -13.81 3.58 -7.60
C SER A 268 -12.83 4.74 -7.78
N PRO A 269 -13.14 5.94 -7.23
CA PRO A 269 -12.20 7.05 -7.17
C PRO A 269 -10.95 6.68 -6.36
N VAL A 270 -9.82 7.34 -6.64
CA VAL A 270 -8.54 7.08 -5.97
C VAL A 270 -8.46 7.88 -4.66
N PRO A 271 -8.46 7.23 -3.49
CA PRO A 271 -8.46 7.93 -2.21
C PRO A 271 -7.07 8.45 -1.83
N TYR A 272 -7.02 9.58 -1.13
CA TYR A 272 -5.77 10.14 -0.59
C TYR A 272 -6.01 10.77 0.78
N ARG A 273 -4.97 10.87 1.62
CA ARG A 273 -5.07 11.46 2.96
C ARG A 273 -4.07 12.61 3.12
N PRO A 274 -4.50 13.82 3.50
CA PRO A 274 -3.61 14.95 3.72
C PRO A 274 -2.49 14.64 4.73
N ALA A 275 -1.28 15.14 4.44
CA ALA A 275 -0.10 14.93 5.27
C ALA A 275 -0.28 15.53 6.68
N GLU A 276 -0.98 16.65 6.76
CA GLU A 276 -1.26 17.39 7.99
C GLU A 276 -2.15 16.59 8.94
N ASP A 277 -3.20 15.94 8.41
CA ASP A 277 -4.09 15.10 9.20
C ASP A 277 -3.39 13.81 9.67
N LEU A 278 -2.58 13.19 8.81
CA LEU A 278 -1.78 12.04 9.21
C LEU A 278 -0.78 12.41 10.31
N ALA A 279 -0.07 13.54 10.17
CA ALA A 279 0.82 14.04 11.21
C ALA A 279 0.08 14.39 12.50
N PHE A 280 -1.11 14.99 12.39
CA PHE A 280 -1.98 15.29 13.53
C PHE A 280 -2.39 14.02 14.26
N SER A 281 -2.82 12.98 13.54
CA SER A 281 -3.27 11.73 14.14
C SER A 281 -2.14 11.01 14.89
N VAL A 282 -0.93 10.99 14.33
CA VAL A 282 0.28 10.45 14.99
C VAL A 282 0.66 11.27 16.22
N ALA A 283 0.74 12.61 16.11
CA ALA A 283 1.07 13.47 17.26
C ALA A 283 0.02 13.32 18.37
N ARG A 284 -1.26 13.19 18.02
CA ARG A 284 -2.37 12.99 18.96
C ARG A 284 -2.30 11.63 19.66
N PHE A 285 -1.81 10.60 18.99
CA PHE A 285 -1.54 9.29 19.59
C PHE A 285 -0.35 9.33 20.56
N ILE A 286 0.77 9.92 20.14
CA ILE A 286 2.00 10.02 20.96
C ILE A 286 1.78 10.87 22.21
N GLN A 287 1.11 12.03 22.09
CA GLN A 287 0.86 12.91 23.24
C GLN A 287 0.03 12.22 24.33
N LYS A 288 -0.80 11.23 23.97
CA LYS A 288 -1.61 10.41 24.89
C LYS A 288 -0.90 9.11 25.33
N GLY A 289 0.42 9.07 25.26
CA GLY A 289 1.24 7.96 25.77
C GLY A 289 1.43 6.80 24.79
N GLY A 290 1.04 6.93 23.53
CA GLY A 290 1.38 5.98 22.49
C GLY A 290 2.91 5.82 22.32
N SER A 291 3.39 4.58 22.15
CA SER A 291 4.83 4.29 22.11
C SER A 291 5.31 3.45 20.92
N PHE A 292 4.38 2.94 20.10
CA PHE A 292 4.68 2.36 18.80
C PHE A 292 3.61 2.80 17.80
N ILE A 293 4.03 3.37 16.67
CA ILE A 293 3.13 3.67 15.54
C ILE A 293 3.68 3.04 14.28
N ASN A 294 2.80 2.49 13.45
CA ASN A 294 3.17 1.97 12.14
C ASN A 294 2.32 2.59 11.04
N TYR A 295 2.96 3.18 10.03
CA TYR A 295 2.27 3.66 8.83
C TYR A 295 1.85 2.51 7.92
N TYR A 296 0.54 2.33 7.74
CA TYR A 296 -0.01 1.36 6.79
C TYR A 296 -0.63 2.12 5.61
N MET A 297 0.02 2.28 4.46
CA MET A 297 1.35 1.79 4.07
C MET A 297 2.41 2.89 4.13
N TYR A 298 3.67 2.51 4.34
CA TYR A 298 4.82 3.41 4.13
C TYR A 298 5.33 3.36 2.69
N HIS A 299 5.37 2.15 2.12
CA HIS A 299 5.39 1.90 0.69
C HIS A 299 4.32 0.86 0.37
N GLY A 300 3.32 1.25 -0.42
CA GLY A 300 2.23 0.36 -0.79
C GLY A 300 2.60 -0.59 -1.94
N GLY A 301 3.13 -0.05 -3.04
CA GLY A 301 3.66 -0.82 -4.16
C GLY A 301 2.59 -1.30 -5.15
N THR A 302 2.83 -2.46 -5.77
CA THR A 302 2.00 -3.01 -6.86
C THR A 302 1.59 -4.45 -6.54
N ASN A 303 0.32 -4.78 -6.77
CA ASN A 303 -0.20 -6.15 -6.77
C ASN A 303 0.19 -6.85 -8.09
N PHE A 304 1.45 -7.29 -8.20
CA PHE A 304 1.96 -8.01 -9.37
C PHE A 304 1.26 -9.35 -9.57
N GLY A 305 1.23 -9.82 -10.83
CA GLY A 305 0.57 -11.06 -11.17
C GLY A 305 -0.94 -11.04 -10.94
N ARG A 306 -1.51 -12.25 -10.79
CA ARG A 306 -2.95 -12.46 -10.60
C ARG A 306 -3.35 -12.95 -9.21
N THR A 307 -2.39 -13.39 -8.39
CA THR A 307 -2.63 -13.96 -7.05
C THR A 307 -2.31 -13.00 -5.91
N ALA A 308 -2.07 -11.71 -6.22
CA ALA A 308 -1.76 -10.66 -5.25
C ALA A 308 -3.00 -9.92 -4.75
N GLY A 309 -3.54 -8.96 -5.51
CA GLY A 309 -4.72 -8.18 -5.10
C GLY A 309 -6.04 -8.91 -5.35
N GLY A 310 -7.03 -8.71 -4.49
CA GLY A 310 -8.40 -9.22 -4.72
C GLY A 310 -9.32 -9.08 -3.53
N PRO A 311 -10.67 -9.07 -3.73
CA PRO A 311 -11.34 -8.98 -5.02
C PRO A 311 -11.45 -7.51 -5.46
N PHE A 312 -11.50 -7.23 -6.76
CA PHE A 312 -11.61 -5.87 -7.35
C PHE A 312 -10.53 -4.85 -6.95
N ILE A 313 -9.59 -5.19 -6.08
CA ILE A 313 -8.44 -4.36 -5.73
C ILE A 313 -7.63 -4.10 -7.00
N ALA A 314 -7.30 -2.84 -7.24
CA ALA A 314 -6.51 -2.43 -8.39
C ALA A 314 -5.11 -3.06 -8.35
N THR A 315 -4.44 -3.08 -9.51
CA THR A 315 -3.05 -3.53 -9.57
C THR A 315 -2.14 -2.55 -8.86
N SER A 316 -2.44 -1.25 -8.88
CA SER A 316 -1.79 -0.28 -8.00
C SER A 316 -2.24 -0.49 -6.55
N TYR A 317 -1.29 -0.57 -5.63
CA TYR A 317 -1.52 -0.51 -4.19
C TYR A 317 -0.82 0.71 -3.60
N ASP A 318 -0.82 1.85 -4.31
CA ASP A 318 -0.11 3.08 -3.92
C ASP A 318 -0.45 3.57 -2.50
N TYR A 319 -1.73 3.46 -2.10
CA TYR A 319 -2.25 3.79 -0.78
C TYR A 319 -2.07 5.26 -0.35
N ASP A 320 -1.70 6.14 -1.29
CA ASP A 320 -1.21 7.50 -1.00
C ASP A 320 -0.03 7.48 0.01
N ALA A 321 0.79 6.43 -0.06
CA ALA A 321 1.87 6.18 0.88
C ALA A 321 3.00 7.23 0.78
N PRO A 322 3.76 7.48 1.87
CA PRO A 322 4.95 8.36 1.86
C PRO A 322 5.97 8.02 0.77
N ILE A 323 6.12 6.74 0.42
CA ILE A 323 6.83 6.30 -0.79
C ILE A 323 5.78 5.76 -1.75
N ASP A 324 5.65 6.37 -2.92
CA ASP A 324 4.62 6.00 -3.90
C ASP A 324 4.82 4.60 -4.49
N GLU A 325 3.86 4.13 -5.28
CA GLU A 325 3.89 2.82 -5.97
C GLU A 325 5.22 2.53 -6.67
N TYR A 326 5.88 3.55 -7.21
CA TYR A 326 7.08 3.46 -8.04
C TYR A 326 8.37 3.60 -7.24
N GLY A 327 8.29 3.77 -5.92
CA GLY A 327 9.43 3.98 -5.05
C GLY A 327 9.87 5.44 -4.94
N LEU A 328 9.13 6.41 -5.45
CA LEU A 328 9.48 7.83 -5.35
C LEU A 328 8.92 8.45 -4.06
N LEU A 329 9.62 9.45 -3.53
CA LEU A 329 9.18 10.16 -2.33
C LEU A 329 7.94 10.99 -2.64
N ARG A 330 6.84 10.73 -1.94
CA ARG A 330 5.61 11.51 -2.03
C ARG A 330 5.73 12.77 -1.19
N GLN A 331 6.14 13.84 -1.84
CA GLN A 331 6.25 15.15 -1.21
C GLN A 331 4.94 15.93 -1.31
N PRO A 332 4.46 16.57 -0.23
CA PRO A 332 5.20 16.87 1.01
C PRO A 332 5.07 15.80 2.11
N LYS A 333 4.23 14.77 1.94
CA LYS A 333 3.88 13.81 2.99
C LYS A 333 5.12 13.17 3.63
N TRP A 334 6.04 12.64 2.84
CA TRP A 334 7.26 12.02 3.37
C TRP A 334 8.12 13.01 4.16
N GLY A 335 8.35 14.22 3.62
CA GLY A 335 9.17 15.24 4.29
C GLY A 335 8.53 15.75 5.58
N HIS A 336 7.22 15.97 5.57
CA HIS A 336 6.46 16.42 6.74
C HIS A 336 6.49 15.39 7.87
N LEU A 337 6.29 14.10 7.54
CA LEU A 337 6.40 13.02 8.52
C LEU A 337 7.85 12.85 9.03
N LYS A 338 8.85 13.00 8.17
CA LYS A 338 10.26 12.98 8.58
C LYS A 338 10.56 14.04 9.64
N ASP A 339 10.05 15.26 9.48
CA ASP A 339 10.23 16.32 10.46
C ASP A 339 9.41 16.09 11.74
N LEU A 340 8.21 15.50 11.64
CA LEU A 340 7.47 14.99 12.80
C LEU A 340 8.30 13.96 13.59
N HIS A 341 8.87 12.97 12.90
CA HIS A 341 9.66 11.92 13.55
C HIS A 341 10.85 12.51 14.30
N ARG A 342 11.57 13.46 13.69
CA ARG A 342 12.67 14.16 14.35
C ARG A 342 12.20 14.94 15.58
N ALA A 343 11.05 15.61 15.51
CA ALA A 343 10.46 16.29 16.67
C ALA A 343 10.10 15.30 17.80
N ILE A 344 9.53 14.14 17.47
CA ILE A 344 9.26 13.06 18.43
C ILE A 344 10.55 12.53 19.06
N LYS A 345 11.61 12.34 18.27
CA LYS A 345 12.92 11.87 18.76
C LYS A 345 13.58 12.85 19.73
N LEU A 346 13.44 14.17 19.51
CA LEU A 346 13.86 15.15 20.50
C LEU A 346 13.08 15.04 21.82
N CYS A 347 11.80 14.66 21.75
CA CYS A 347 10.95 14.45 22.93
C CYS A 347 11.16 13.08 23.60
N GLU A 348 11.81 12.11 22.94
CA GLU A 348 11.90 10.70 23.38
C GLU A 348 12.38 10.56 24.83
N PRO A 349 13.43 11.26 25.31
CA PRO A 349 13.87 11.17 26.71
C PRO A 349 12.78 11.53 27.74
N ALA A 350 11.92 12.50 27.43
CA ALA A 350 10.79 12.86 28.29
C ALA A 350 9.62 11.88 28.11
N LEU A 351 9.32 11.48 26.88
CA LEU A 351 8.21 10.57 26.54
C LEU A 351 8.33 9.21 27.23
N VAL A 352 9.54 8.63 27.31
CA VAL A 352 9.77 7.30 27.93
C VAL A 352 9.79 7.34 29.47
N SER A 353 9.87 8.54 30.07
CA SER A 353 10.07 8.74 31.51
C SER A 353 8.77 8.69 32.33
N GLY A 354 7.61 8.90 31.72
CA GLY A 354 6.33 8.93 32.43
C GLY A 354 5.11 9.20 31.56
N ASN A 355 3.96 9.36 32.21
CA ASN A 355 2.69 9.72 31.59
C ASN A 355 2.55 11.25 31.46
N PRO A 356 1.77 11.74 30.48
CA PRO A 356 1.56 13.17 30.33
C PRO A 356 0.73 13.73 31.49
N THR A 357 1.06 14.94 31.92
CA THR A 357 0.12 15.80 32.66
C THR A 357 -0.68 16.60 31.63
N VAL A 358 -2.00 16.51 31.69
CA VAL A 358 -2.91 17.20 30.76
C VAL A 358 -3.38 18.50 31.40
N MET A 359 -3.32 19.60 30.66
CA MET A 359 -3.74 20.93 31.11
C MET A 359 -4.67 21.56 30.07
N PRO A 360 -5.87 22.02 30.45
CA PRO A 360 -6.72 22.78 29.54
C PRO A 360 -6.07 24.14 29.25
N LEU A 361 -6.02 24.53 27.98
CA LEU A 361 -5.55 25.85 27.53
C LEU A 361 -6.69 26.72 26.99
N GLY A 362 -7.86 26.11 26.75
CA GLY A 362 -9.07 26.74 26.23
C GLY A 362 -10.15 25.68 25.99
N ASN A 363 -11.26 26.07 25.35
CA ASN A 363 -12.41 25.17 25.14
C ASN A 363 -12.11 23.96 24.25
N TYR A 364 -11.17 24.11 23.30
CA TYR A 364 -10.76 23.06 22.37
C TYR A 364 -9.24 22.87 22.35
N GLN A 365 -8.54 23.42 23.34
CA GLN A 365 -7.08 23.44 23.38
C GLN A 365 -6.57 22.79 24.66
N GLU A 366 -5.55 21.94 24.51
CA GLU A 366 -4.92 21.20 25.59
C GLU A 366 -3.40 21.27 25.47
N ALA A 367 -2.71 21.23 26.60
CA ALA A 367 -1.29 20.89 26.69
C ALA A 367 -1.15 19.49 27.28
N HIS A 368 -0.34 18.64 26.65
CA HIS A 368 0.11 17.36 27.19
C HIS A 368 1.60 17.46 27.49
N VAL A 369 1.96 17.44 28.78
CA VAL A 369 3.32 17.74 29.25
C VAL A 369 3.97 16.50 29.88
N PHE A 370 5.12 16.11 29.36
CA PHE A 370 5.96 15.04 29.88
C PHE A 370 7.15 15.65 30.61
N LYS A 371 7.36 15.27 31.86
CA LYS A 371 8.52 15.70 32.66
C LYS A 371 9.24 14.48 33.22
N SER A 372 10.53 14.38 32.92
CA SER A 372 11.43 13.41 33.54
C SER A 372 11.88 13.90 34.91
N LYS A 373 12.15 12.97 35.82
CA LYS A 373 12.85 13.26 37.09
C LYS A 373 14.25 13.86 36.88
N THR A 374 14.87 13.62 35.73
CA THR A 374 16.17 14.16 35.33
C THR A 374 16.09 15.55 34.69
N GLY A 375 14.91 16.17 34.61
CA GLY A 375 14.72 17.54 34.13
C GLY A 375 14.33 17.68 32.65
N ALA A 376 14.34 16.61 31.85
CA ALA A 376 13.83 16.66 30.47
C ALA A 376 12.33 16.99 30.46
N CYS A 377 11.90 17.91 29.59
CA CYS A 377 10.51 18.36 29.49
C CYS A 377 10.07 18.42 28.03
N ALA A 378 9.01 17.72 27.65
CA ALA A 378 8.38 17.85 26.34
C ALA A 378 6.91 18.24 26.47
N ALA A 379 6.41 19.12 25.61
CA ALA A 379 5.00 19.52 25.58
C ALA A 379 4.41 19.40 24.18
N PHE A 380 3.16 18.98 24.12
CA PHE A 380 2.33 18.95 22.92
C PHE A 380 1.14 19.89 23.14
N LEU A 381 1.04 20.94 22.32
CA LEU A 381 -0.03 21.93 22.42
C LEU A 381 -1.03 21.68 21.28
N ALA A 382 -2.20 21.15 21.62
CA ALA A 382 -3.21 20.73 20.67
C ALA A 382 -4.31 21.80 20.50
N ASN A 383 -4.79 21.97 19.26
CA ASN A 383 -6.02 22.66 18.94
C ASN A 383 -6.94 21.72 18.16
N TYR A 384 -8.00 21.26 18.79
CA TYR A 384 -8.99 20.36 18.19
C TYR A 384 -10.09 21.09 17.43
N ASN A 385 -10.13 22.43 17.47
CA ASN A 385 -11.05 23.21 16.65
C ASN A 385 -10.71 23.01 15.17
N GLN A 386 -11.71 22.68 14.35
CA GLN A 386 -11.52 22.35 12.94
C GLN A 386 -11.54 23.56 12.01
N ARG A 387 -11.89 24.75 12.52
CA ARG A 387 -12.15 25.94 11.71
C ARG A 387 -11.28 27.14 12.06
N SER A 388 -10.96 27.34 13.33
CA SER A 388 -10.32 28.56 13.80
C SER A 388 -8.91 28.34 14.35
N ILE A 389 -8.00 29.25 13.99
CA ILE A 389 -6.72 29.44 14.68
C ILE A 389 -7.00 29.84 16.13
N SER A 390 -6.16 29.42 17.07
CA SER A 390 -6.27 29.80 18.49
C SER A 390 -4.93 30.24 19.05
N LYS A 391 -4.93 31.38 19.77
CA LYS A 391 -3.77 31.87 20.52
C LYS A 391 -3.89 31.40 21.97
N VAL A 392 -2.95 30.57 22.42
CA VAL A 392 -2.93 29.99 23.78
C VAL A 392 -1.74 30.51 24.58
N ALA A 393 -1.87 30.54 25.91
CA ALA A 393 -0.77 30.87 26.83
C ALA A 393 -0.23 29.59 27.47
N PHE A 394 1.09 29.37 27.41
CA PHE A 394 1.77 28.23 28.03
C PHE A 394 3.21 28.61 28.42
N GLY A 395 3.62 28.35 29.66
CA GLY A 395 5.01 28.60 30.10
C GLY A 395 5.50 30.04 29.91
N ASN A 396 4.69 31.05 30.28
CA ASN A 396 4.93 32.49 30.08
C ASN A 396 5.09 32.94 28.61
N MET A 397 4.72 32.09 27.64
CA MET A 397 4.77 32.37 26.22
C MET A 397 3.38 32.20 25.57
N HIS A 398 3.21 32.79 24.38
CA HIS A 398 2.01 32.63 23.57
C HIS A 398 2.29 31.84 22.29
N TYR A 399 1.36 30.95 21.93
CA TYR A 399 1.48 30.10 20.75
C TYR A 399 0.22 30.22 19.90
N ASN A 400 0.41 30.37 18.58
CA ASN A 400 -0.68 30.34 17.61
C ASN A 400 -0.81 28.93 17.05
N LEU A 401 -1.93 28.27 17.35
CA LEU A 401 -2.23 26.92 16.92
C LEU A 401 -3.22 26.96 15.75
N PRO A 402 -2.83 26.53 14.54
CA PRO A 402 -3.77 26.34 13.43
C PRO A 402 -4.95 25.43 13.80
N PRO A 403 -6.06 25.45 13.04
CA PRO A 403 -7.13 24.47 13.20
C PRO A 403 -6.58 23.05 13.07
N TRP A 404 -7.14 22.12 13.83
CA TRP A 404 -6.83 20.69 13.75
C TRP A 404 -5.32 20.40 13.73
N SER A 405 -4.59 20.97 14.69
CA SER A 405 -3.14 20.91 14.72
C SER A 405 -2.56 20.69 16.11
N ILE A 406 -1.34 20.15 16.15
CA ILE A 406 -0.54 20.00 17.38
C ILE A 406 0.83 20.60 17.15
N SER A 407 1.26 21.50 18.05
CA SER A 407 2.63 22.01 18.13
C SER A 407 3.46 21.17 19.10
N ILE A 408 4.68 20.80 18.71
CA ILE A 408 5.60 19.99 19.52
C ILE A 408 6.75 20.85 20.05
N LEU A 409 6.96 20.81 21.36
CA LEU A 409 7.95 21.59 22.10
C LEU A 409 8.85 20.63 22.90
N PRO A 410 10.03 20.23 22.39
CA PRO A 410 10.90 19.25 23.04
C PRO A 410 11.58 19.70 24.33
N ASP A 411 11.46 20.99 24.66
CA ASP A 411 11.97 21.63 25.88
C ASP A 411 10.85 22.36 26.66
N CYS A 412 9.59 22.08 26.32
CA CYS A 412 8.41 22.79 26.83
C CYS A 412 8.37 24.31 26.56
N LYS A 413 9.21 24.84 25.67
CA LYS A 413 9.32 26.28 25.41
C LYS A 413 9.33 26.65 23.94
N ASN A 414 10.14 25.97 23.13
CA ASN A 414 10.32 26.33 21.72
C ASN A 414 9.56 25.34 20.84
N THR A 415 8.62 25.84 20.03
CA THR A 415 7.99 25.01 19.01
C THR A 415 9.03 24.65 17.95
N VAL A 416 9.17 23.36 17.62
CA VAL A 416 10.05 22.89 16.54
C VAL A 416 9.28 22.37 15.33
N TYR A 417 8.01 22.03 15.55
CA TYR A 417 7.13 21.42 14.56
C TYR A 417 5.66 21.72 14.89
N ASN A 418 4.83 21.93 13.87
CA ASN A 418 3.37 21.91 14.00
C ASN A 418 2.78 21.09 12.85
N THR A 419 1.80 20.24 13.18
CA THR A 419 1.25 19.25 12.23
C THR A 419 0.55 19.87 11.02
N ALA A 420 0.12 21.14 11.09
CA ALA A 420 -0.54 21.86 10.00
C ALA A 420 0.34 22.94 9.34
N ARG A 421 1.64 22.98 9.66
CA ARG A 421 2.61 23.92 9.07
C ARG A 421 3.67 23.12 8.30
N ILE A 422 3.39 22.83 7.04
CA ILE A 422 4.30 22.05 6.19
C ILE A 422 5.55 22.87 5.87
N GLY A 423 6.72 22.36 6.26
CA GLY A 423 8.03 22.95 5.92
C GLY A 423 8.73 22.26 4.74
N ALA A 424 8.30 21.05 4.41
CA ALA A 424 8.81 20.29 3.28
C ALA A 424 8.29 20.84 1.95
N GLN A 425 9.09 20.72 0.89
CA GLN A 425 8.61 20.98 -0.45
C GLN A 425 7.46 20.03 -0.82
N SER A 426 6.56 20.45 -1.70
CA SER A 426 5.61 19.59 -2.41
C SER A 426 6.16 19.27 -3.79
N ALA A 427 5.79 18.12 -4.36
CA ALA A 427 6.15 17.77 -5.73
C ALA A 427 4.93 17.28 -6.50
N ARG A 428 4.77 17.79 -7.73
CA ARG A 428 3.82 17.26 -8.69
C ARG A 428 4.53 16.26 -9.58
N MET A 429 3.95 15.07 -9.69
CA MET A 429 4.48 14.02 -10.56
C MET A 429 3.77 14.06 -11.91
N LYS A 430 4.49 13.74 -12.98
CA LYS A 430 3.94 13.49 -14.31
C LYS A 430 4.35 12.12 -14.83
N MET A 431 3.53 11.60 -15.73
CA MET A 431 3.84 10.44 -16.55
C MET A 431 4.18 10.94 -17.97
N THR A 432 5.47 11.00 -18.29
CA THR A 432 5.96 11.51 -19.58
C THR A 432 6.08 10.34 -20.57
N PRO A 433 5.40 10.36 -21.73
CA PRO A 433 5.57 9.35 -22.76
C PRO A 433 7.02 9.20 -23.21
N VAL A 434 7.46 7.95 -23.41
CA VAL A 434 8.76 7.62 -24.00
C VAL A 434 8.61 7.65 -25.53
N PRO A 435 9.36 8.52 -26.24
CA PRO A 435 9.31 8.55 -27.70
C PRO A 435 9.87 7.24 -28.27
N ILE A 436 9.06 6.53 -29.06
CA ILE A 436 9.49 5.35 -29.82
C ILE A 436 9.24 5.66 -31.29
N HIS A 437 10.31 5.77 -32.09
CA HIS A 437 10.21 6.05 -33.52
C HIS A 437 9.36 4.98 -34.21
N GLY A 438 8.25 5.38 -34.84
CA GLY A 438 7.31 4.47 -35.51
C GLY A 438 6.31 3.76 -34.58
N GLY A 439 6.36 4.01 -33.27
CA GLY A 439 5.48 3.34 -32.29
C GLY A 439 5.86 1.87 -32.04
N LEU A 440 4.98 1.16 -31.32
CA LEU A 440 5.13 -0.28 -31.07
C LEU A 440 4.55 -1.07 -32.25
N SER A 441 5.33 -2.00 -32.80
CA SER A 441 4.87 -2.87 -33.90
C SER A 441 4.20 -4.12 -33.35
N TRP A 442 2.87 -4.15 -33.41
CA TRP A 442 2.06 -5.21 -32.80
C TRP A 442 1.76 -6.39 -33.72
N GLN A 443 1.66 -7.55 -33.10
CA GLN A 443 1.11 -8.78 -33.65
C GLN A 443 -0.10 -9.20 -32.81
N ALA A 444 -1.09 -9.84 -33.44
CA ALA A 444 -2.34 -10.22 -32.80
C ALA A 444 -2.66 -11.71 -32.99
N TYR A 445 -3.28 -12.34 -32.00
CA TYR A 445 -3.79 -13.70 -32.06
C TYR A 445 -5.18 -13.73 -31.41
N SER A 446 -6.18 -14.26 -32.12
CA SER A 446 -7.55 -14.38 -31.61
C SER A 446 -7.66 -15.59 -30.70
N GLU A 447 -8.16 -15.39 -29.49
CA GLU A 447 -8.53 -16.49 -28.60
C GLU A 447 -9.84 -17.12 -29.10
N GLU A 448 -9.85 -18.45 -29.23
CA GLU A 448 -11.03 -19.17 -29.70
C GLU A 448 -12.07 -19.32 -28.58
N THR A 449 -13.32 -19.00 -28.89
CA THR A 449 -14.45 -19.18 -27.97
C THR A 449 -14.98 -20.61 -27.92
N ASP A 450 -14.53 -21.48 -28.85
CA ASP A 450 -15.30 -22.66 -29.25
C ASP A 450 -14.52 -23.96 -29.48
N SER A 451 -13.34 -24.14 -28.87
CA SER A 451 -12.60 -25.38 -29.02
C SER A 451 -13.09 -26.44 -28.02
N ASP A 452 -13.76 -27.49 -28.51
CA ASP A 452 -13.76 -28.81 -27.87
C ASP A 452 -12.31 -29.31 -27.84
N SER A 453 -11.52 -28.79 -26.91
CA SER A 453 -10.14 -29.21 -26.68
C SER A 453 -10.11 -30.39 -25.72
N ASP A 454 -9.01 -31.15 -25.73
CA ASP A 454 -8.77 -32.30 -24.84
C ASP A 454 -8.91 -31.97 -23.34
N SER A 455 -8.83 -30.68 -22.97
CA SER A 455 -8.97 -30.19 -21.59
C SER A 455 -10.41 -29.87 -21.16
N THR A 456 -11.40 -30.08 -22.02
CA THR A 456 -12.81 -29.84 -21.68
C THR A 456 -13.41 -31.01 -20.90
N PHE A 457 -14.32 -30.73 -19.96
CA PHE A 457 -15.08 -31.77 -19.26
C PHE A 457 -16.56 -31.40 -19.14
N THR A 458 -17.43 -32.39 -18.98
CA THR A 458 -18.89 -32.15 -18.97
C THR A 458 -19.54 -32.57 -17.66
N MET A 459 -20.59 -31.86 -17.25
CA MET A 459 -21.43 -32.22 -16.10
C MET A 459 -22.87 -31.78 -16.34
N VAL A 460 -23.82 -32.50 -15.76
CA VAL A 460 -25.21 -32.05 -15.66
C VAL A 460 -25.29 -30.99 -14.56
N GLY A 461 -25.66 -29.77 -14.93
CA GLY A 461 -25.77 -28.65 -14.01
C GLY A 461 -24.55 -27.72 -13.95
N LEU A 462 -24.71 -26.65 -13.16
CA LEU A 462 -23.75 -25.55 -13.01
C LEU A 462 -22.73 -25.81 -11.89
N LYS A 463 -21.45 -25.47 -12.11
CA LYS A 463 -20.37 -25.56 -11.10
C LYS A 463 -19.93 -24.19 -10.58
N GLU A 464 -19.56 -24.14 -9.31
CA GLU A 464 -18.91 -22.98 -8.69
C GLU A 464 -17.47 -22.81 -9.22
N GLN A 465 -17.07 -21.55 -9.47
CA GLN A 465 -15.84 -21.25 -10.21
C GLN A 465 -14.57 -21.51 -9.40
N ILE A 466 -14.51 -21.14 -8.12
CA ILE A 466 -13.30 -21.33 -7.31
C ILE A 466 -13.03 -22.83 -7.12
N ASN A 467 -14.07 -23.62 -6.89
CA ASN A 467 -14.00 -25.08 -6.75
C ASN A 467 -13.51 -25.75 -8.03
N THR A 468 -13.91 -25.21 -9.18
CA THR A 468 -13.54 -25.78 -10.48
C THR A 468 -12.13 -25.38 -10.88
N THR A 469 -11.79 -24.10 -10.78
CA THR A 469 -10.51 -23.55 -11.24
C THR A 469 -9.38 -23.74 -10.23
N ARG A 470 -9.69 -23.92 -8.95
CA ARG A 470 -8.72 -23.85 -7.84
C ARG A 470 -7.90 -22.55 -7.85
N ASP A 471 -8.46 -21.47 -8.39
CA ASP A 471 -7.77 -20.20 -8.64
C ASP A 471 -6.52 -20.34 -9.52
N ALA A 472 -6.45 -21.35 -10.39
CA ALA A 472 -5.35 -21.52 -11.35
C ALA A 472 -5.40 -20.49 -12.49
N SER A 473 -6.60 -19.98 -12.80
CA SER A 473 -6.84 -18.92 -13.78
C SER A 473 -8.03 -18.08 -13.33
N ASP A 474 -8.08 -16.82 -13.78
CA ASP A 474 -9.24 -15.94 -13.58
C ASP A 474 -10.46 -16.43 -14.36
N TYR A 475 -10.26 -17.26 -15.39
CA TYR A 475 -11.24 -17.57 -16.41
C TYR A 475 -11.81 -18.99 -16.26
N LEU A 476 -13.13 -19.10 -16.33
CA LEU A 476 -13.84 -20.37 -16.47
C LEU A 476 -14.92 -20.26 -17.53
N TRP A 477 -14.83 -21.12 -18.55
CA TRP A 477 -15.86 -21.26 -19.57
C TRP A 477 -16.98 -22.19 -19.08
N TYR A 478 -18.22 -21.76 -19.30
CA TYR A 478 -19.45 -22.54 -19.15
C TYR A 478 -20.12 -22.59 -20.53
N MET A 479 -20.15 -23.77 -21.14
CA MET A 479 -20.63 -23.94 -22.52
C MET A 479 -21.81 -24.90 -22.55
N THR A 480 -22.82 -24.61 -23.36
CA THR A 480 -23.95 -25.51 -23.54
C THR A 480 -24.64 -25.30 -24.87
N ASP A 481 -25.33 -26.34 -25.33
CA ASP A 481 -26.07 -26.33 -26.58
C ASP A 481 -27.56 -26.10 -26.34
N VAL A 482 -28.17 -25.28 -27.19
CA VAL A 482 -29.60 -24.98 -27.17
C VAL A 482 -30.16 -25.24 -28.57
N ASN A 483 -31.01 -26.25 -28.68
CA ASN A 483 -31.73 -26.55 -29.91
C ASN A 483 -32.99 -25.67 -30.03
N ILE A 484 -33.14 -24.99 -31.17
CA ILE A 484 -34.25 -24.09 -31.50
C ILE A 484 -35.07 -24.71 -32.63
N ASP A 485 -36.37 -24.92 -32.38
CA ASP A 485 -37.31 -25.44 -33.40
C ASP A 485 -37.42 -24.43 -34.55
N PRO A 486 -37.33 -24.86 -35.83
CA PRO A 486 -37.50 -23.98 -36.98
C PRO A 486 -38.84 -23.21 -37.03
N ARG A 487 -39.85 -23.65 -36.25
CA ARG A 487 -41.17 -23.02 -36.14
C ARG A 487 -41.26 -21.97 -35.01
N GLU A 488 -40.17 -21.68 -34.32
CA GLU A 488 -40.12 -20.66 -33.27
C GLU A 488 -40.61 -19.29 -33.76
N GLY A 489 -41.54 -18.67 -33.03
CA GLY A 489 -42.20 -17.43 -33.44
C GLY A 489 -41.24 -16.24 -33.55
N PHE A 490 -40.17 -16.24 -32.76
CA PHE A 490 -39.15 -15.20 -32.81
C PHE A 490 -38.38 -15.18 -34.14
N LEU A 491 -38.18 -16.35 -34.77
CA LEU A 491 -37.49 -16.45 -36.07
C LEU A 491 -38.26 -15.74 -37.19
N LYS A 492 -39.60 -15.68 -37.10
CA LYS A 492 -40.46 -15.01 -38.09
C LYS A 492 -40.67 -13.53 -37.80
N SER A 493 -40.73 -13.16 -36.52
CA SER A 493 -41.04 -11.80 -36.09
C SER A 493 -39.84 -10.86 -36.01
N GLY A 494 -38.61 -11.38 -36.15
CA GLY A 494 -37.38 -10.61 -36.01
C GLY A 494 -37.05 -10.22 -34.56
N LYS A 495 -37.85 -10.66 -33.58
CA LYS A 495 -37.54 -10.51 -32.16
C LYS A 495 -36.46 -11.51 -31.73
N TYR A 496 -35.70 -11.19 -30.70
CA TYR A 496 -34.73 -12.10 -30.12
C TYR A 496 -35.23 -12.67 -28.79
N PRO A 497 -35.03 -13.98 -28.52
CA PRO A 497 -35.27 -14.52 -27.20
C PRO A 497 -34.32 -13.86 -26.18
N VAL A 498 -34.77 -13.70 -24.94
CA VAL A 498 -34.01 -13.03 -23.89
C VAL A 498 -33.28 -14.06 -23.05
N LEU A 499 -31.95 -14.02 -23.08
CA LEU A 499 -31.10 -14.85 -22.22
C LEU A 499 -30.86 -14.12 -20.90
N ASN A 500 -31.19 -14.80 -19.80
CA ASN A 500 -30.92 -14.36 -18.44
C ASN A 500 -29.86 -15.27 -17.83
N VAL A 501 -28.74 -14.70 -17.38
CA VAL A 501 -27.65 -15.43 -16.71
C VAL A 501 -27.41 -14.77 -15.36
N ARG A 502 -27.64 -15.48 -14.26
CA ARG A 502 -27.23 -15.04 -12.93
C ARG A 502 -25.89 -15.66 -12.54
N SER A 503 -24.98 -14.81 -12.08
CA SER A 503 -23.65 -15.19 -11.62
C SER A 503 -23.37 -14.62 -10.24
N ALA A 504 -22.62 -15.35 -9.43
CA ALA A 504 -22.09 -14.87 -8.17
C ALA A 504 -20.98 -13.82 -8.35
N GLY A 505 -20.50 -13.62 -9.59
CA GLY A 505 -19.50 -12.63 -9.96
C GLY A 505 -18.23 -13.26 -10.55
N HIS A 506 -17.25 -12.48 -10.97
CA HIS A 506 -17.14 -11.01 -10.81
C HIS A 506 -17.40 -10.24 -12.11
N ALA A 507 -17.10 -10.85 -13.25
CA ALA A 507 -17.51 -10.40 -14.58
C ALA A 507 -17.94 -11.59 -15.45
N LEU A 508 -18.66 -11.29 -16.53
CA LEU A 508 -19.27 -12.27 -17.43
C LEU A 508 -19.27 -11.75 -18.86
N HIS A 509 -18.78 -12.57 -19.78
CA HIS A 509 -19.03 -12.42 -21.22
C HIS A 509 -19.95 -13.51 -21.73
N VAL A 510 -20.88 -13.12 -22.58
CA VAL A 510 -21.87 -14.01 -23.19
C VAL A 510 -21.59 -14.10 -24.67
N PHE A 511 -21.22 -15.28 -25.15
CA PHE A 511 -21.03 -15.57 -26.57
C PHE A 511 -22.12 -16.50 -27.08
N ILE A 512 -22.65 -16.20 -28.26
CA ILE A 512 -23.67 -16.99 -28.94
C ILE A 512 -23.14 -17.35 -30.32
N ASN A 513 -22.99 -18.64 -30.59
CA ASN A 513 -22.40 -19.16 -31.82
C ASN A 513 -21.04 -18.50 -32.15
N GLY A 514 -20.20 -18.32 -31.12
CA GLY A 514 -18.88 -17.71 -31.22
C GLY A 514 -18.83 -16.18 -31.30
N GLN A 515 -19.97 -15.50 -31.36
CA GLN A 515 -20.02 -14.03 -31.39
C GLN A 515 -20.34 -13.44 -30.02
N LEU A 516 -19.63 -12.39 -29.61
CA LEU A 516 -19.91 -11.68 -28.35
C LEU A 516 -21.29 -11.03 -28.42
N SER A 517 -22.18 -11.46 -27.54
CA SER A 517 -23.54 -10.93 -27.41
C SER A 517 -23.64 -9.83 -26.35
N GLY A 518 -22.77 -9.84 -25.35
CA GLY A 518 -22.68 -8.76 -24.37
C GLY A 518 -21.86 -9.12 -23.13
N THR A 519 -21.70 -8.13 -22.26
CA THR A 519 -20.84 -8.18 -21.07
C THR A 519 -21.58 -7.63 -19.86
N ALA A 520 -21.36 -8.22 -18.68
CA ALA A 520 -21.80 -7.69 -17.39
C ALA A 520 -20.69 -7.86 -16.34
N TYR A 521 -20.60 -6.94 -15.38
CA TYR A 521 -19.61 -6.96 -14.31
C TYR A 521 -20.17 -6.33 -13.04
N GLY A 522 -19.69 -6.80 -11.88
CA GLY A 522 -20.02 -6.27 -10.57
C GLY A 522 -19.02 -5.23 -10.08
N SER A 523 -19.07 -4.92 -8.79
CA SER A 523 -18.12 -4.09 -8.05
C SER A 523 -17.63 -4.81 -6.78
N LEU A 524 -16.71 -4.20 -6.02
CA LEU A 524 -16.28 -4.74 -4.73
C LEU A 524 -17.47 -4.96 -3.77
N GLU A 525 -18.34 -3.96 -3.65
CA GLU A 525 -19.51 -4.01 -2.76
C GLU A 525 -20.60 -4.97 -3.28
N PHE A 526 -20.79 -5.02 -4.60
CA PHE A 526 -21.80 -5.87 -5.24
C PHE A 526 -21.18 -6.76 -6.35
N PRO A 527 -20.48 -7.85 -6.00
CA PRO A 527 -19.83 -8.71 -6.99
C PRO A 527 -20.81 -9.52 -7.86
N LYS A 528 -22.00 -9.82 -7.32
CA LYS A 528 -23.04 -10.59 -8.00
C LYS A 528 -23.58 -9.82 -9.20
N LEU A 529 -23.84 -10.52 -10.30
CA LEU A 529 -24.30 -9.89 -11.54
C LEU A 529 -25.42 -10.68 -12.22
N THR A 530 -26.24 -9.97 -13.00
CA THR A 530 -27.24 -10.56 -13.88
C THR A 530 -27.07 -10.00 -15.28
N PHE A 531 -26.85 -10.87 -16.26
CA PHE A 531 -26.98 -10.53 -17.66
C PHE A 531 -28.41 -10.80 -18.11
N SER A 532 -29.06 -9.84 -18.78
CA SER A 532 -30.43 -9.99 -19.32
C SER A 532 -30.55 -9.19 -20.61
N GLN A 533 -30.38 -9.84 -21.76
CA GLN A 533 -30.46 -9.19 -23.07
C GLN A 533 -31.04 -10.16 -24.13
N GLY A 534 -31.59 -9.59 -25.20
CA GLY A 534 -32.01 -10.34 -26.38
C GLY A 534 -30.81 -10.91 -27.13
N VAL A 535 -30.82 -12.21 -27.43
CA VAL A 535 -29.69 -12.92 -28.05
C VAL A 535 -30.06 -13.50 -29.41
N LYS A 536 -29.19 -13.31 -30.40
CA LYS A 536 -29.44 -13.78 -31.77
C LYS A 536 -29.23 -15.29 -31.88
N MET A 537 -30.31 -16.03 -32.06
CA MET A 537 -30.29 -17.48 -32.27
C MET A 537 -30.81 -17.86 -33.66
N ARG A 538 -30.30 -18.97 -34.20
CA ARG A 538 -30.71 -19.56 -35.48
C ARG A 538 -31.51 -20.85 -35.25
N ALA A 539 -32.22 -21.33 -36.27
CA ALA A 539 -32.85 -22.65 -36.21
C ALA A 539 -31.78 -23.76 -36.03
N GLY A 540 -32.12 -24.82 -35.30
CA GLY A 540 -31.20 -25.91 -34.97
C GLY A 540 -30.35 -25.61 -33.72
N ILE A 541 -29.14 -26.19 -33.69
CA ILE A 541 -28.24 -26.11 -32.53
C ILE A 541 -27.56 -24.73 -32.48
N ASN A 542 -27.69 -24.08 -31.33
CA ASN A 542 -26.98 -22.86 -30.97
C ASN A 542 -26.05 -23.14 -29.79
N LYS A 543 -24.80 -22.71 -29.90
CA LYS A 543 -23.84 -22.84 -28.80
C LYS A 543 -23.82 -21.56 -27.98
N ILE A 544 -24.06 -21.70 -26.68
CA ILE A 544 -23.91 -20.63 -25.70
C ILE A 544 -22.60 -20.87 -24.97
N SER A 545 -21.65 -19.93 -25.10
CA SER A 545 -20.37 -19.97 -24.39
C SER A 545 -20.30 -18.78 -23.45
N LEU A 546 -20.28 -19.04 -22.15
CA LEU A 546 -20.25 -18.01 -21.10
C LEU A 546 -18.86 -18.02 -20.48
N LEU A 547 -18.13 -16.92 -20.60
CA LEU A 547 -16.83 -16.75 -19.95
C LEU A 547 -17.03 -16.02 -18.63
N SER A 548 -16.83 -16.73 -17.53
CA SER A 548 -16.91 -16.18 -16.17
C SER A 548 -15.51 -15.78 -15.69
N ILE A 549 -15.41 -14.60 -15.07
CA ILE A 549 -14.13 -13.99 -14.69
C ILE A 549 -14.10 -13.65 -13.20
N ALA A 550 -13.08 -14.14 -12.50
CA ALA A 550 -12.77 -13.76 -11.12
C ALA A 550 -11.69 -12.68 -11.09
N VAL A 551 -12.02 -11.49 -10.57
CA VAL A 551 -11.08 -10.36 -10.43
C VAL A 551 -10.43 -10.38 -9.05
N GLY A 552 -9.65 -11.44 -8.76
CA GLY A 552 -9.17 -11.76 -7.41
C GLY A 552 -10.28 -12.24 -6.47
N LEU A 553 -9.92 -12.78 -5.30
CA LEU A 553 -10.84 -13.44 -4.36
C LEU A 553 -11.08 -12.63 -3.09
N PRO A 554 -12.28 -12.74 -2.46
CA PRO A 554 -12.64 -12.11 -1.18
C PRO A 554 -11.54 -12.22 -0.13
N ASN A 555 -11.24 -11.12 0.57
CA ASN A 555 -10.12 -11.05 1.53
C ASN A 555 -10.54 -10.69 2.97
N VAL A 556 -11.79 -10.27 3.16
CA VAL A 556 -12.32 -9.79 4.43
C VAL A 556 -13.81 -10.11 4.49
N GLY A 557 -14.30 -10.39 5.70
CA GLY A 557 -15.70 -10.69 5.98
C GLY A 557 -15.89 -12.03 6.70
N PRO A 558 -16.99 -12.19 7.45
CA PRO A 558 -17.30 -13.46 8.11
C PRO A 558 -17.49 -14.56 7.08
N HIS A 559 -16.78 -15.67 7.26
CA HIS A 559 -16.82 -16.81 6.36
C HIS A 559 -16.67 -16.47 4.87
N PHE A 560 -15.84 -15.47 4.52
CA PHE A 560 -15.63 -15.07 3.13
C PHE A 560 -15.13 -16.22 2.26
N GLU A 561 -14.48 -17.22 2.87
CA GLU A 561 -14.05 -18.44 2.18
C GLU A 561 -15.22 -19.24 1.62
N THR A 562 -16.44 -19.05 2.11
CA THR A 562 -17.64 -19.75 1.63
C THR A 562 -18.35 -19.02 0.50
N TRP A 563 -17.98 -17.76 0.23
CA TRP A 563 -18.61 -16.97 -0.82
C TRP A 563 -18.28 -17.55 -2.20
N ASN A 564 -19.29 -17.60 -3.05
CA ASN A 564 -19.20 -18.22 -4.36
C ASN A 564 -18.70 -17.23 -5.42
N ALA A 565 -18.04 -17.76 -6.45
CA ALA A 565 -17.86 -17.06 -7.72
C ALA A 565 -18.43 -17.89 -8.88
N GLY A 566 -18.66 -17.20 -9.99
CA GLY A 566 -19.11 -17.80 -11.24
C GLY A 566 -20.60 -18.10 -11.35
N ILE A 567 -20.95 -18.80 -12.42
CA ILE A 567 -22.32 -18.95 -12.89
C ILE A 567 -22.98 -20.11 -12.15
N LEU A 568 -23.79 -19.77 -11.12
CA LEU A 568 -24.59 -20.73 -10.36
C LEU A 568 -26.09 -20.67 -10.71
N GLY A 569 -26.45 -19.77 -11.63
CA GLY A 569 -27.78 -19.65 -12.18
C GLY A 569 -28.78 -18.96 -11.24
N PRO A 570 -30.07 -18.97 -11.63
CA PRO A 570 -30.61 -19.60 -12.83
C PRO A 570 -30.06 -19.02 -14.15
N VAL A 571 -29.97 -19.88 -15.17
CA VAL A 571 -29.70 -19.53 -16.56
C VAL A 571 -30.94 -19.86 -17.39
N THR A 572 -31.64 -18.86 -17.90
CA THR A 572 -32.96 -19.07 -18.55
C THR A 572 -33.08 -18.33 -19.87
N LEU A 573 -33.80 -18.93 -20.81
CA LEU A 573 -34.10 -18.37 -22.12
C LEU A 573 -35.60 -18.14 -22.24
N ASN A 574 -36.00 -16.89 -22.39
CA ASN A 574 -37.40 -16.47 -22.45
C ASN A 574 -37.80 -16.05 -23.87
N GLY A 575 -39.09 -16.14 -24.18
CA GLY A 575 -39.62 -15.70 -25.48
C GLY A 575 -39.57 -16.78 -26.56
N LEU A 576 -39.49 -18.05 -26.13
CA LEU A 576 -39.73 -19.21 -26.98
C LEU A 576 -41.24 -19.48 -27.07
N ASN A 577 -41.67 -20.28 -28.05
CA ASN A 577 -43.06 -20.75 -28.17
C ASN A 577 -43.51 -21.52 -26.90
N GLU A 578 -42.59 -22.25 -26.27
CA GLU A 578 -42.80 -22.93 -24.98
C GLU A 578 -42.75 -21.98 -23.76
N GLY A 579 -42.60 -20.67 -23.98
CA GLY A 579 -42.49 -19.65 -22.94
C GLY A 579 -41.05 -19.47 -22.44
N ARG A 580 -40.68 -20.22 -21.39
CA ARG A 580 -39.39 -20.10 -20.70
C ARG A 580 -38.72 -21.46 -20.58
N ARG A 581 -37.47 -21.53 -21.03
CA ARG A 581 -36.59 -22.69 -20.84
C ARG A 581 -35.57 -22.41 -19.75
N ASP A 582 -35.44 -23.31 -18.79
CA ASP A 582 -34.36 -23.27 -17.79
C ASP A 582 -33.21 -24.18 -18.21
N LEU A 583 -32.05 -23.57 -18.48
CA LEU A 583 -30.84 -24.25 -18.95
C LEU A 583 -29.96 -24.71 -17.79
N SER A 584 -30.29 -24.36 -16.54
CA SER A 584 -29.40 -24.56 -15.38
C SER A 584 -29.12 -26.03 -15.06
N ARG A 585 -30.00 -26.96 -15.49
CA ARG A 585 -29.91 -28.40 -15.22
C ARG A 585 -29.54 -29.24 -16.45
N GLN A 586 -29.21 -28.61 -17.57
CA GLN A 586 -28.80 -29.35 -18.77
C GLN A 586 -27.31 -29.75 -18.72
N LYS A 587 -26.84 -30.42 -19.78
CA LYS A 587 -25.41 -30.74 -19.91
C LYS A 587 -24.61 -29.47 -20.19
N TRP A 588 -23.65 -29.17 -19.32
CA TRP A 588 -22.69 -28.08 -19.46
C TRP A 588 -21.29 -28.65 -19.68
N SER A 589 -20.54 -28.05 -20.60
CA SER A 589 -19.12 -28.28 -20.83
C SER A 589 -18.32 -27.15 -20.20
N TYR A 590 -17.14 -27.48 -19.65
CA TYR A 590 -16.30 -26.56 -18.89
C TYR A 590 -14.87 -26.57 -19.42
N LYS A 591 -14.23 -25.40 -19.43
CA LYS A 591 -12.80 -25.22 -19.73
C LYS A 591 -12.19 -24.24 -18.74
N ILE A 592 -11.16 -24.66 -18.01
CA ILE A 592 -10.41 -23.81 -17.08
C ILE A 592 -9.40 -23.01 -17.89
N GLY A 593 -9.37 -21.69 -17.68
CA GLY A 593 -8.42 -20.79 -18.31
C GLY A 593 -8.63 -20.56 -19.81
N LEU A 594 -7.67 -19.88 -20.40
CA LEU A 594 -7.62 -19.54 -21.82
C LEU A 594 -6.68 -20.50 -22.57
N LYS A 595 -6.92 -20.71 -23.87
CA LYS A 595 -6.00 -21.42 -24.77
C LYS A 595 -4.63 -20.74 -24.77
N GLY A 596 -4.58 -19.40 -24.83
CA GLY A 596 -3.31 -18.68 -24.76
C GLY A 596 -2.55 -18.83 -23.42
N GLU A 597 -3.26 -19.07 -22.31
CA GLU A 597 -2.64 -19.44 -21.03
C GLU A 597 -2.02 -20.85 -21.11
N ALA A 598 -2.77 -21.84 -21.62
CA ALA A 598 -2.28 -23.21 -21.79
C ALA A 598 -1.10 -23.30 -22.76
N LEU A 599 -1.10 -22.48 -23.81
CA LEU A 599 0.00 -22.36 -24.78
C LEU A 599 1.15 -21.46 -24.29
N SER A 600 1.03 -20.90 -23.08
CA SER A 600 2.04 -20.02 -22.47
C SER A 600 2.46 -18.87 -23.39
N LEU A 601 1.52 -18.22 -24.09
CA LEU A 601 1.81 -17.16 -25.06
C LEU A 601 2.50 -15.93 -24.43
N HIS A 602 2.41 -15.79 -23.12
CA HIS A 602 3.10 -14.75 -22.35
C HIS A 602 4.59 -15.05 -22.09
N SER A 603 5.02 -16.31 -22.22
CA SER A 603 6.39 -16.75 -21.91
C SER A 603 7.40 -16.32 -22.97
N LEU A 604 8.61 -15.98 -22.53
CA LEU A 604 9.74 -15.65 -23.41
C LEU A 604 10.32 -16.90 -24.10
N SER A 605 10.40 -18.02 -23.37
CA SER A 605 10.93 -19.30 -23.84
C SER A 605 9.98 -20.40 -23.36
N GLY A 606 9.09 -20.85 -24.24
CA GLY A 606 8.05 -21.83 -23.90
C GLY A 606 6.67 -21.54 -24.48
N SER A 607 6.52 -20.46 -25.26
CA SER A 607 5.29 -20.25 -26.03
C SER A 607 5.17 -21.32 -27.12
N SER A 608 4.04 -22.02 -27.17
CA SER A 608 3.70 -22.84 -28.32
C SER A 608 3.55 -21.97 -29.57
N SER A 609 3.87 -22.53 -30.74
CA SER A 609 3.71 -21.81 -32.01
C SER A 609 2.23 -21.59 -32.33
N VAL A 610 1.86 -20.35 -32.61
CA VAL A 610 0.54 -19.95 -33.13
C VAL A 610 0.74 -18.99 -34.30
N GLU A 611 -0.25 -18.91 -35.18
CA GLU A 611 -0.23 -17.98 -36.30
C GLU A 611 -0.59 -16.56 -35.83
N TRP A 612 0.41 -15.71 -35.71
CA TRP A 612 0.25 -14.32 -35.33
C TRP A 612 -0.09 -13.46 -36.55
N ALA A 613 -1.24 -12.78 -36.50
CA ALA A 613 -1.67 -11.83 -37.53
C ALA A 613 -0.98 -10.46 -37.37
N GLN A 614 -0.83 -9.75 -38.48
CA GLN A 614 -0.29 -8.39 -38.56
C GLN A 614 -1.25 -7.49 -39.37
N GLY A 615 -0.97 -6.18 -39.43
CA GLY A 615 -1.74 -5.23 -40.24
C GLY A 615 -3.11 -4.91 -39.63
N SER A 616 -4.15 -4.83 -40.47
CA SER A 616 -5.46 -4.30 -40.08
C SER A 616 -6.18 -5.07 -38.97
N ILE A 617 -5.86 -6.35 -38.75
CA ILE A 617 -6.43 -7.16 -37.66
C ILE A 617 -6.04 -6.61 -36.29
N VAL A 618 -4.84 -6.04 -36.14
CA VAL A 618 -4.34 -5.48 -34.89
C VAL A 618 -5.21 -4.31 -34.39
N SER A 619 -5.74 -3.52 -35.32
CA SER A 619 -6.61 -2.37 -35.02
C SER A 619 -8.08 -2.75 -34.82
N GLN A 620 -8.46 -4.02 -34.99
CA GLN A 620 -9.82 -4.46 -34.74
C GLN A 620 -10.02 -4.56 -33.23
N ARG A 621 -10.95 -3.76 -32.69
CA ARG A 621 -11.30 -3.72 -31.26
C ARG A 621 -12.13 -4.96 -30.85
N GLN A 622 -11.62 -6.14 -31.14
CA GLN A 622 -12.24 -7.42 -30.86
C GLN A 622 -11.95 -7.86 -29.42
N ALA A 623 -12.91 -8.57 -28.83
CA ALA A 623 -12.76 -9.20 -27.53
C ALA A 623 -11.87 -10.45 -27.64
N LEU A 624 -11.24 -10.82 -26.52
CA LEU A 624 -10.38 -12.00 -26.38
C LEU A 624 -9.23 -12.03 -27.41
N MET A 625 -8.40 -10.99 -27.40
CA MET A 625 -7.24 -10.87 -28.27
C MET A 625 -5.95 -10.96 -27.47
N TRP A 626 -4.99 -11.73 -27.95
CA TRP A 626 -3.61 -11.66 -27.50
C TRP A 626 -2.84 -10.74 -28.42
N TYR A 627 -2.11 -9.79 -27.84
CA TYR A 627 -1.20 -8.91 -28.54
C TYR A 627 0.23 -9.13 -28.05
N LYS A 628 1.19 -9.05 -28.96
CA LYS A 628 2.61 -8.99 -28.59
C LYS A 628 3.38 -7.99 -29.42
N THR A 629 4.44 -7.46 -28.83
CA THR A 629 5.41 -6.59 -29.49
C THR A 629 6.77 -6.71 -28.80
N THR A 630 7.80 -6.10 -29.39
CA THR A 630 9.12 -6.02 -28.77
C THR A 630 9.60 -4.57 -28.71
N PHE A 631 10.33 -4.23 -27.66
CA PHE A 631 10.82 -2.86 -27.45
C PHE A 631 12.16 -2.81 -26.70
N ASN A 632 12.85 -1.68 -26.80
CA ASN A 632 14.09 -1.41 -26.07
C ASN A 632 13.79 -0.67 -24.76
N ALA A 633 14.57 -0.93 -23.72
CA ALA A 633 14.36 -0.26 -22.44
C ALA A 633 14.50 1.27 -22.60
N PRO A 634 13.59 2.08 -22.02
CA PRO A 634 13.74 3.53 -22.02
C PRO A 634 15.06 3.95 -21.35
N ALA A 635 15.69 5.02 -21.83
CA ALA A 635 16.90 5.56 -21.19
C ALA A 635 16.64 6.09 -19.77
N GLY A 636 17.74 6.25 -19.01
CA GLY A 636 17.72 6.83 -17.67
C GLY A 636 17.20 5.89 -16.57
N ASN A 637 17.07 6.44 -15.36
CA ASN A 637 16.74 5.67 -14.15
C ASN A 637 15.33 5.97 -13.61
N SER A 638 14.57 6.88 -14.23
CA SER A 638 13.20 7.20 -13.81
C SER A 638 12.32 5.95 -13.83
N PRO A 639 11.42 5.72 -12.87
CA PRO A 639 10.50 4.59 -12.93
C PRO A 639 9.66 4.58 -14.21
N VAL A 640 9.23 3.39 -14.63
CA VAL A 640 8.51 3.17 -15.90
C VAL A 640 7.16 2.54 -15.64
N ALA A 641 6.18 2.92 -16.45
CA ALA A 641 4.86 2.30 -16.49
C ALA A 641 4.41 2.09 -17.93
N LEU A 642 3.37 1.29 -18.12
CA LEU A 642 2.58 1.25 -19.34
C LEU A 642 1.35 2.14 -19.18
N ASP A 643 1.12 3.06 -20.12
CA ASP A 643 -0.17 3.72 -20.28
C ASP A 643 -1.09 2.79 -21.06
N MET A 644 -2.08 2.24 -20.37
CA MET A 644 -3.07 1.32 -20.94
C MET A 644 -4.38 2.05 -21.26
N GLY A 645 -4.41 3.38 -21.30
CA GLY A 645 -5.65 4.17 -21.45
C GLY A 645 -6.45 3.91 -22.73
N SER A 646 -5.84 3.34 -23.77
CA SER A 646 -6.51 2.91 -25.02
C SER A 646 -7.08 1.49 -24.97
N MET A 647 -6.79 0.75 -23.90
CA MET A 647 -7.21 -0.64 -23.69
C MET A 647 -8.42 -0.71 -22.77
N SER A 648 -8.99 -1.90 -22.59
CA SER A 648 -10.20 -2.06 -21.79
C SER A 648 -10.00 -2.87 -20.52
N LYS A 649 -9.74 -4.16 -20.63
CA LYS A 649 -9.49 -5.04 -19.48
C LYS A 649 -8.61 -6.21 -19.90
N GLY A 650 -7.75 -6.69 -19.00
CA GLY A 650 -7.03 -7.93 -19.25
C GLY A 650 -5.84 -8.14 -18.35
N GLN A 651 -4.79 -8.75 -18.89
CA GLN A 651 -3.53 -9.02 -18.20
C GLN A 651 -2.34 -8.63 -19.08
N VAL A 652 -1.24 -8.22 -18.45
CA VAL A 652 -0.03 -7.78 -19.14
C VAL A 652 1.23 -8.42 -18.56
N TRP A 653 2.17 -8.76 -19.45
CA TRP A 653 3.45 -9.38 -19.12
C TRP A 653 4.60 -8.69 -19.83
N ILE A 654 5.74 -8.62 -19.14
CA ILE A 654 7.03 -8.17 -19.65
C ILE A 654 8.04 -9.30 -19.46
N ASN A 655 8.62 -9.80 -20.55
CA ASN A 655 9.60 -10.89 -20.53
C ASN A 655 9.11 -12.13 -19.73
N GLY A 656 7.82 -12.48 -19.85
CA GLY A 656 7.19 -13.56 -19.09
C GLY A 656 6.79 -13.22 -17.65
N GLN A 657 7.24 -12.10 -17.10
CA GLN A 657 6.86 -11.65 -15.76
C GLN A 657 5.52 -10.91 -15.83
N SER A 658 4.56 -11.33 -14.99
CA SER A 658 3.23 -10.75 -14.99
C SER A 658 3.21 -9.41 -14.23
N VAL A 659 3.01 -8.33 -14.97
CA VAL A 659 2.82 -6.98 -14.40
C VAL A 659 1.52 -6.91 -13.61
N GLY A 660 0.50 -7.63 -14.06
CA GLY A 660 -0.77 -7.80 -13.35
C GLY A 660 -1.97 -7.60 -14.25
N ARG A 661 -3.15 -7.49 -13.62
CA ARG A 661 -4.40 -7.16 -14.30
C ARG A 661 -4.40 -5.69 -14.72
N TYR A 662 -5.09 -5.37 -15.81
CA TYR A 662 -5.44 -3.99 -16.14
C TYR A 662 -6.93 -3.85 -16.38
N TRP A 663 -7.51 -2.71 -15.99
CA TRP A 663 -8.93 -2.40 -16.22
C TRP A 663 -9.26 -0.89 -16.34
N PRO A 664 -8.60 -0.14 -17.23
CA PRO A 664 -8.82 1.30 -17.41
C PRO A 664 -10.18 1.68 -18.02
N ALA A 665 -10.92 0.73 -18.60
CA ALA A 665 -12.30 0.95 -19.04
C ALA A 665 -13.29 1.05 -17.87
N TYR A 666 -12.97 0.50 -16.68
CA TYR A 666 -13.80 0.69 -15.50
C TYR A 666 -13.53 2.08 -14.92
N LYS A 667 -14.34 3.04 -15.36
CA LYS A 667 -14.23 4.43 -14.89
C LYS A 667 -14.68 4.56 -13.44
N ALA A 668 -13.95 5.38 -12.69
CA ALA A 668 -14.21 5.71 -11.31
C ALA A 668 -15.54 6.45 -11.16
N SER A 669 -16.52 5.84 -10.50
CA SER A 669 -17.80 6.46 -10.18
C SER A 669 -17.78 7.11 -8.80
N GLY A 670 -18.16 8.38 -8.70
CA GLY A 670 -18.18 9.10 -7.43
C GLY A 670 -18.02 10.60 -7.59
N THR A 671 -17.89 11.31 -6.48
CA THR A 671 -17.69 12.77 -6.44
C THR A 671 -16.31 13.10 -5.88
N CYS A 672 -15.56 13.86 -6.66
CA CYS A 672 -14.24 14.37 -6.28
C CYS A 672 -14.35 15.89 -6.15
N GLY A 673 -13.86 16.44 -5.05
CA GLY A 673 -13.95 17.87 -4.74
C GLY A 673 -12.78 18.36 -3.92
N PHE A 674 -12.86 19.61 -3.47
CA PHE A 674 -11.85 20.17 -2.59
C PHE A 674 -11.77 19.37 -1.27
N CYS A 675 -10.55 18.92 -0.94
CA CYS A 675 -10.26 18.22 0.30
C CYS A 675 -9.61 19.18 1.31
N ASN A 676 -10.19 19.27 2.50
CA ASN A 676 -9.60 19.99 3.64
C ASN A 676 -8.94 19.00 4.59
N TYR A 677 -7.70 19.29 5.03
CA TYR A 677 -7.02 18.48 6.05
C TYR A 677 -7.75 18.49 7.39
N ALA A 678 -8.38 19.62 7.76
CA ALA A 678 -8.96 19.79 9.09
C ALA A 678 -10.22 18.92 9.31
N GLY A 679 -10.36 18.41 10.53
CA GLY A 679 -11.48 17.58 10.96
C GLY A 679 -11.31 16.10 10.66
N THR A 680 -12.12 15.27 11.32
CA THR A 680 -12.01 13.80 11.27
C THR A 680 -11.99 13.28 9.83
N PHE A 681 -10.95 12.50 9.52
CA PHE A 681 -10.77 11.83 8.24
C PHE A 681 -11.55 10.51 8.16
N ASN A 682 -12.05 10.20 6.96
CA ASN A 682 -12.51 8.87 6.55
C ASN A 682 -12.09 8.66 5.09
N GLN A 683 -12.13 7.41 4.62
CA GLN A 683 -11.64 7.01 3.29
C GLN A 683 -12.33 7.73 2.11
N ASN A 684 -13.53 8.26 2.30
CA ASN A 684 -14.30 8.95 1.26
C ASN A 684 -14.17 10.48 1.34
N LYS A 685 -13.40 11.02 2.30
CA LYS A 685 -13.27 12.48 2.50
C LYS A 685 -12.52 13.16 1.35
N CYS A 686 -11.50 12.48 0.82
CA CYS A 686 -10.56 13.05 -0.14
C CYS A 686 -10.30 12.04 -1.26
N LEU A 687 -10.95 12.28 -2.39
CA LEU A 687 -10.99 11.40 -3.54
C LEU A 687 -10.47 12.13 -4.79
N SER A 688 -9.84 11.39 -5.68
CA SER A 688 -9.31 11.87 -6.96
C SER A 688 -9.71 10.94 -8.11
N ASN A 689 -9.46 11.36 -9.35
CA ASN A 689 -9.73 10.59 -10.58
C ASN A 689 -11.20 10.21 -10.85
N CYS A 690 -12.20 10.88 -10.25
CA CYS A 690 -13.60 10.64 -10.60
C CYS A 690 -13.87 10.91 -12.09
N GLY A 691 -14.59 10.00 -12.75
CA GLY A 691 -14.85 10.04 -14.20
C GLY A 691 -13.72 9.49 -15.07
N GLU A 692 -12.53 9.31 -14.50
CA GLU A 692 -11.36 8.75 -15.17
C GLU A 692 -11.16 7.26 -14.84
N ALA A 693 -10.15 6.62 -15.43
CA ALA A 693 -9.78 5.27 -15.03
C ALA A 693 -9.27 5.27 -13.58
N SER A 694 -9.77 4.35 -12.73
CA SER A 694 -9.22 4.13 -11.39
C SER A 694 -7.72 3.83 -11.44
N GLN A 695 -7.30 3.11 -12.48
CA GLN A 695 -5.89 2.90 -12.81
C GLN A 695 -5.67 2.96 -14.32
N ARG A 696 -4.86 3.93 -14.75
CA ARG A 696 -4.43 4.11 -16.14
C ARG A 696 -3.02 3.58 -16.40
N TRP A 697 -2.12 3.77 -15.44
CA TRP A 697 -0.71 3.44 -15.56
C TRP A 697 -0.38 2.18 -14.76
N TYR A 698 0.36 1.27 -15.38
CA TYR A 698 0.68 -0.05 -14.84
C TYR A 698 2.20 -0.17 -14.68
N HIS A 699 2.66 -0.24 -13.44
CA HIS A 699 4.07 -0.19 -13.07
C HIS A 699 4.87 -1.35 -13.69
N VAL A 700 5.98 -1.02 -14.35
CA VAL A 700 6.96 -1.98 -14.86
C VAL A 700 8.27 -1.81 -14.10
N PRO A 701 8.65 -2.76 -13.22
CA PRO A 701 9.94 -2.73 -12.56
C PRO A 701 11.08 -2.65 -13.57
N ARG A 702 11.98 -1.68 -13.37
CA ARG A 702 13.17 -1.50 -14.22
C ARG A 702 14.02 -2.76 -14.30
N SER A 703 14.08 -3.56 -13.23
CA SER A 703 14.84 -4.82 -13.17
C SER A 703 14.26 -5.94 -14.04
N TRP A 704 13.03 -5.80 -14.56
CA TRP A 704 12.45 -6.76 -15.50
C TRP A 704 12.81 -6.46 -16.96
N LEU A 705 13.50 -5.36 -17.23
CA LEU A 705 13.86 -4.93 -18.57
C LEU A 705 15.31 -5.27 -18.91
N ASN A 706 15.48 -5.93 -20.05
CA ASN A 706 16.76 -6.01 -20.76
C ASN A 706 17.03 -4.71 -21.53
N PRO A 707 18.28 -4.38 -21.87
CA PRO A 707 18.59 -3.19 -22.67
C PRO A 707 17.80 -3.14 -24.00
N THR A 708 17.68 -4.27 -24.67
CA THR A 708 16.98 -4.42 -25.96
C THR A 708 16.16 -5.70 -26.01
N GLY A 709 15.19 -5.77 -26.92
CA GLY A 709 14.46 -7.01 -27.22
C GLY A 709 13.52 -7.47 -26.10
N ASN A 710 12.96 -6.54 -25.33
CA ASN A 710 11.95 -6.86 -24.33
C ASN A 710 10.66 -7.28 -25.00
N LEU A 711 10.11 -8.43 -24.59
CA LEU A 711 8.82 -8.92 -25.04
C LEU A 711 7.71 -8.32 -24.16
N LEU A 712 6.78 -7.60 -24.78
CA LEU A 712 5.53 -7.17 -24.16
C LEU A 712 4.39 -8.03 -24.71
N VAL A 713 3.66 -8.70 -23.83
CA VAL A 713 2.45 -9.48 -24.16
C VAL A 713 1.27 -8.91 -23.39
N VAL A 714 0.14 -8.75 -24.08
CA VAL A 714 -1.11 -8.24 -23.53
C VAL A 714 -2.22 -9.19 -23.92
N PHE A 715 -2.96 -9.70 -22.95
CA PHE A 715 -4.26 -10.33 -23.22
C PHE A 715 -5.34 -9.29 -22.99
N GLU A 716 -6.12 -8.97 -24.03
CA GLU A 716 -7.22 -8.00 -24.03
C GLU A 716 -8.56 -8.73 -24.07
N GLU A 717 -9.32 -8.58 -22.98
CA GLU A 717 -10.55 -9.30 -22.71
C GLU A 717 -11.75 -8.71 -23.44
N TRP A 718 -11.89 -7.38 -23.49
CA TRP A 718 -13.12 -6.70 -23.93
C TRP A 718 -13.00 -6.07 -25.32
N GLY A 719 -11.79 -5.66 -25.69
CA GLY A 719 -11.49 -4.97 -26.94
C GLY A 719 -10.87 -3.60 -26.66
N GLY A 720 -9.66 -3.40 -27.19
CA GLY A 720 -8.86 -2.21 -27.01
C GLY A 720 -8.01 -1.95 -28.26
N ASP A 721 -7.43 -0.75 -28.36
CA ASP A 721 -6.49 -0.42 -29.44
C ASP A 721 -5.05 -0.47 -28.91
N PRO A 722 -4.27 -1.52 -29.26
CA PRO A 722 -2.91 -1.67 -28.76
C PRO A 722 -1.97 -0.57 -29.28
N ASN A 723 -2.29 0.13 -30.37
CA ASN A 723 -1.46 1.21 -30.89
C ASN A 723 -1.44 2.44 -29.97
N GLY A 724 -2.43 2.58 -29.08
CA GLY A 724 -2.45 3.62 -28.06
C GLY A 724 -1.64 3.29 -26.80
N ILE A 725 -1.15 2.05 -26.66
CA ILE A 725 -0.29 1.66 -25.54
C ILE A 725 1.06 2.36 -25.70
N SER A 726 1.54 2.98 -24.63
CA SER A 726 2.86 3.61 -24.61
C SER A 726 3.60 3.34 -23.30
N LEU A 727 4.93 3.33 -23.36
CA LEU A 727 5.77 3.39 -22.18
C LEU A 727 5.82 4.83 -21.68
N VAL A 728 5.71 5.03 -20.38
CA VAL A 728 5.81 6.34 -19.73
C VAL A 728 6.88 6.30 -18.65
N ARG A 729 7.59 7.42 -18.47
CA ARG A 729 8.50 7.66 -17.34
C ARG A 729 7.80 8.49 -16.29
N ARG A 730 7.95 8.10 -15.02
CA ARG A 730 7.44 8.87 -13.89
C ARG A 730 8.49 9.86 -13.40
N GLU A 731 8.20 11.15 -13.52
CA GLU A 731 9.17 12.23 -13.28
C GLU A 731 8.53 13.39 -12.50
N VAL A 732 9.36 14.22 -11.87
CA VAL A 732 8.88 15.44 -11.21
C VAL A 732 8.54 16.47 -12.29
N ASP A 733 7.32 16.99 -12.26
CA ASP A 733 6.87 18.04 -13.16
C ASP A 733 7.19 19.43 -12.61
N SER A 734 6.68 19.71 -11.41
CA SER A 734 6.94 20.93 -10.68
C SER A 734 7.12 20.67 -9.19
N ILE A 735 7.83 21.56 -8.54
CA ILE A 735 8.07 21.55 -7.09
C ILE A 735 7.58 22.84 -6.49
N CYS A 736 7.06 22.77 -5.27
CA CYS A 736 6.50 23.92 -4.58
C CYS A 736 6.99 24.04 -3.15
N ALA A 737 6.93 25.25 -2.61
CA ALA A 737 7.02 25.49 -1.17
C ALA A 737 5.91 26.44 -0.74
N ASP A 738 5.33 26.20 0.44
CA ASP A 738 4.29 27.03 1.05
C ASP A 738 4.61 27.24 2.54
N ILE A 739 5.29 28.36 2.86
CA ILE A 739 5.95 28.56 4.16
C ILE A 739 5.62 29.93 4.73
N TYR A 740 5.26 29.97 6.01
CA TYR A 740 5.00 31.22 6.74
C TYR A 740 6.30 31.90 7.21
N GLU A 741 6.33 33.23 7.25
CA GLU A 741 7.54 34.04 7.59
C GLU A 741 8.11 33.83 9.01
N TRP A 742 7.36 33.16 9.87
CA TRP A 742 7.74 32.79 11.24
C TRP A 742 7.45 31.31 11.54
N GLN A 743 7.37 30.48 10.50
CA GLN A 743 7.17 29.05 10.67
C GLN A 743 8.30 28.43 11.50
N PRO A 744 7.99 27.69 12.58
CA PRO A 744 8.99 26.96 13.32
C PRO A 744 9.70 25.94 12.43
N THR A 745 11.02 25.83 12.57
CA THR A 745 11.79 24.77 11.91
C THR A 745 12.75 24.13 12.91
N LEU A 746 12.91 22.81 12.77
CA LEU A 746 13.81 22.02 13.59
C LEU A 746 15.27 22.52 13.49
N MET A 747 15.71 22.89 12.29
CA MET A 747 17.07 23.38 12.07
C MET A 747 17.36 24.65 12.87
N ASN A 748 16.41 25.59 12.87
CA ASN A 748 16.54 26.84 13.63
C ASN A 748 16.68 26.55 15.13
N TYR A 749 15.86 25.63 15.65
CA TYR A 749 15.97 25.18 17.04
C TYR A 749 17.34 24.56 17.34
N MET A 750 17.83 23.63 16.52
CA MET A 750 19.14 22.99 16.75
C MET A 750 20.30 23.99 16.72
N MET A 751 20.26 24.97 15.82
CA MET A 751 21.28 26.03 15.74
C MET A 751 21.26 26.96 16.96
N GLN A 752 20.08 27.25 17.51
CA GLN A 752 19.95 28.03 18.75
C GLN A 752 20.36 27.22 19.98
N ALA A 753 19.89 25.98 20.10
CA ALA A 753 20.19 25.10 21.23
C ALA A 753 21.68 24.76 21.33
N SER A 754 22.40 24.71 20.19
CA SER A 754 23.85 24.52 20.16
C SER A 754 24.66 25.79 20.44
N GLY A 755 24.02 26.93 20.68
CA GLY A 755 24.69 28.22 20.91
C GLY A 755 25.37 28.81 19.67
N LYS A 756 25.18 28.22 18.49
CA LYS A 756 25.78 28.71 17.23
C LYS A 756 25.15 30.02 16.75
N VAL A 757 23.92 30.33 17.17
CA VAL A 757 23.22 31.56 16.80
C VAL A 757 22.46 32.11 18.00
N ASN A 758 22.64 33.41 18.27
CA ASN A 758 22.03 34.12 19.41
C ASN A 758 20.66 34.77 19.07
N LYS A 759 20.18 34.62 17.83
CA LYS A 759 18.92 35.20 17.33
C LYS A 759 18.08 34.13 16.61
N PRO A 760 16.74 34.22 16.66
CA PRO A 760 15.86 33.38 15.84
C PRO A 760 16.17 33.52 14.36
N LEU A 761 16.42 32.39 13.70
CA LEU A 761 16.61 32.34 12.26
C LEU A 761 15.24 32.38 11.55
N ARG A 762 15.19 33.05 10.40
CA ARG A 762 14.04 33.02 9.51
C ARG A 762 13.94 31.65 8.81
N PRO A 763 12.72 31.13 8.55
CA PRO A 763 12.58 29.91 7.78
C PRO A 763 13.06 30.11 6.33
N LYS A 764 13.39 29.00 5.66
CA LYS A 764 13.81 29.00 4.25
C LYS A 764 12.89 28.09 3.45
N ALA A 765 12.53 28.52 2.24
CA ALA A 765 11.98 27.64 1.22
C ALA A 765 13.12 26.85 0.60
N HIS A 766 12.98 25.53 0.57
CA HIS A 766 13.93 24.61 -0.05
C HIS A 766 13.25 23.99 -1.27
N LEU A 767 13.89 24.08 -2.43
CA LEU A 767 13.39 23.52 -3.68
C LEU A 767 14.47 22.63 -4.29
N ALA A 768 14.13 21.37 -4.59
CA ALA A 768 14.99 20.37 -5.20
C ALA A 768 14.22 19.62 -6.29
N CYS A 769 14.71 19.65 -7.54
CA CYS A 769 14.17 18.81 -8.60
C CYS A 769 14.60 17.35 -8.44
N GLY A 770 13.95 16.44 -9.19
CA GLY A 770 14.32 15.03 -9.21
C GLY A 770 15.75 14.79 -9.73
N PRO A 771 16.34 13.61 -9.47
CA PRO A 771 17.66 13.26 -9.98
C PRO A 771 17.78 13.49 -11.49
N GLY A 772 18.81 14.24 -11.92
CA GLY A 772 19.05 14.56 -13.33
C GLY A 772 18.27 15.75 -13.88
N GLN A 773 17.32 16.31 -13.13
CA GLN A 773 16.54 17.49 -13.53
C GLN A 773 17.10 18.77 -12.91
N LYS A 774 16.81 19.91 -13.55
CA LYS A 774 17.08 21.24 -13.03
C LYS A 774 15.81 22.08 -13.00
N ILE A 775 15.80 23.10 -12.15
CA ILE A 775 14.75 24.11 -12.14
C ILE A 775 14.90 24.93 -13.42
N SER A 776 13.95 24.83 -14.34
CA SER A 776 14.01 25.53 -15.63
C SER A 776 13.32 26.88 -15.61
N SER A 777 12.25 27.03 -14.84
CA SER A 777 11.53 28.30 -14.70
C SER A 777 10.72 28.37 -13.42
N ILE A 778 10.38 29.58 -12.99
CA ILE A 778 9.44 29.83 -11.90
C ILE A 778 8.06 30.08 -12.51
N LYS A 779 7.12 29.18 -12.25
CA LYS A 779 5.74 29.29 -12.74
C LYS A 779 4.92 30.25 -11.88
N PHE A 780 5.14 30.24 -10.57
CA PHE A 780 4.44 31.11 -9.63
C PHE A 780 5.34 31.45 -8.45
N ALA A 781 5.26 32.69 -7.96
CA ALA A 781 5.87 33.09 -6.68
C ALA A 781 5.07 34.24 -6.06
N SER A 782 4.70 34.13 -4.79
CA SER A 782 4.03 35.21 -4.07
C SER A 782 4.39 35.17 -2.59
N PHE A 783 4.90 36.29 -2.08
CA PHE A 783 5.07 36.56 -0.66
C PHE A 783 4.01 37.55 -0.19
N GLY A 784 3.12 37.14 0.71
CA GLY A 784 1.97 37.93 1.14
C GLY A 784 0.87 37.02 1.67
N THR A 785 -0.30 37.02 1.03
CA THR A 785 -1.45 36.17 1.36
C THR A 785 -1.86 35.21 0.22
N PRO A 786 -0.93 34.47 -0.42
CA PRO A 786 -1.28 33.60 -1.54
C PRO A 786 -2.25 32.49 -1.17
N GLU A 787 -3.12 32.17 -2.12
CA GLU A 787 -4.18 31.17 -2.01
C GLU A 787 -3.96 30.00 -2.98
N GLY A 788 -4.71 28.92 -2.80
CA GLY A 788 -4.58 27.69 -3.59
C GLY A 788 -3.55 26.69 -3.04
N ALA A 789 -3.20 25.72 -3.88
CA ALA A 789 -2.26 24.65 -3.56
C ALA A 789 -1.25 24.47 -4.71
N CYS A 790 -0.23 23.63 -4.50
CA CYS A 790 0.78 23.36 -5.52
C CYS A 790 0.14 22.94 -6.86
N GLY A 791 0.40 23.71 -7.92
CA GLY A 791 -0.21 23.54 -9.24
C GLY A 791 -1.37 24.49 -9.56
N SER A 792 -1.97 25.12 -8.54
CA SER A 792 -3.14 26.01 -8.64
C SER A 792 -3.02 27.27 -7.77
N TYR A 793 -1.80 27.67 -7.40
CA TYR A 793 -1.57 28.90 -6.65
C TYR A 793 -2.03 30.13 -7.43
N HIS A 794 -2.49 31.12 -6.69
CA HIS A 794 -2.80 32.45 -7.19
C HIS A 794 -2.50 33.50 -6.11
N GLU A 795 -2.33 34.74 -6.56
CA GLU A 795 -2.12 35.88 -5.66
C GLU A 795 -3.37 36.10 -4.82
N GLY A 796 -3.18 36.38 -3.52
CA GLY A 796 -4.24 36.86 -2.67
C GLY A 796 -4.29 38.38 -2.65
N SER A 797 -5.01 38.93 -1.65
CA SER A 797 -5.17 40.38 -1.47
C SER A 797 -3.87 41.14 -1.17
N CYS A 798 -2.80 40.45 -0.75
CA CYS A 798 -1.49 41.01 -0.48
C CYS A 798 -0.41 40.21 -1.23
N HIS A 799 0.44 40.93 -1.97
CA HIS A 799 1.53 40.36 -2.76
C HIS A 799 2.71 41.34 -2.83
N ALA A 800 3.93 40.84 -2.61
CA ALA A 800 5.15 41.62 -2.79
C ALA A 800 5.63 41.61 -4.25
N PHE A 801 5.81 42.79 -4.86
CA PHE A 801 6.16 42.94 -6.28
C PHE A 801 7.43 42.17 -6.71
N HIS A 802 8.41 42.02 -5.82
CA HIS A 802 9.66 41.29 -6.10
C HIS A 802 9.63 39.81 -5.68
N SER A 803 8.44 39.19 -5.58
CA SER A 803 8.29 37.79 -5.16
C SER A 803 9.05 36.80 -6.07
N TYR A 804 9.15 37.09 -7.36
CA TYR A 804 9.80 36.22 -8.35
C TYR A 804 11.33 36.36 -8.37
N ASP A 805 11.85 37.55 -8.09
CA ASP A 805 13.25 37.93 -8.36
C ASP A 805 14.25 37.04 -7.62
N ALA A 806 13.99 36.77 -6.34
CA ALA A 806 14.85 35.93 -5.53
C ALA A 806 14.98 34.50 -6.10
N PHE A 807 13.88 33.93 -6.58
CA PHE A 807 13.87 32.58 -7.15
C PHE A 807 14.45 32.53 -8.56
N ASN A 808 14.14 33.50 -9.41
CA ASN A 808 14.75 33.60 -10.74
C ASN A 808 16.28 33.70 -10.64
N ARG A 809 16.79 34.46 -9.68
CA ARG A 809 18.24 34.62 -9.47
C ARG A 809 18.91 33.39 -8.85
N LEU A 810 18.27 32.74 -7.87
CA LEU A 810 18.92 31.73 -7.03
C LEU A 810 18.60 30.29 -7.43
N CYS A 811 17.51 30.05 -8.15
CA CYS A 811 16.98 28.70 -8.39
C CYS A 811 17.06 28.26 -9.84
N VAL A 812 16.77 29.15 -10.80
CA VAL A 812 16.77 28.78 -12.23
C VAL A 812 18.16 28.32 -12.67
N GLY A 813 18.22 27.19 -13.36
CA GLY A 813 19.45 26.52 -13.79
C GLY A 813 20.12 25.64 -12.72
N GLN A 814 19.61 25.64 -11.49
CA GLN A 814 20.11 24.82 -10.40
C GLN A 814 19.24 23.56 -10.21
N ASN A 815 19.85 22.50 -9.72
CA ASN A 815 19.17 21.27 -9.28
C ASN A 815 18.52 21.45 -7.90
N TRP A 816 19.09 22.30 -7.06
CA TRP A 816 18.55 22.67 -5.75
C TRP A 816 18.83 24.14 -5.44
N CYS A 817 17.94 24.77 -4.70
CA CYS A 817 18.15 26.10 -4.14
C CYS A 817 17.46 26.27 -2.78
N SER A 818 17.79 27.37 -2.09
CA SER A 818 17.01 27.82 -0.94
C SER A 818 16.87 29.33 -0.90
N VAL A 819 15.71 29.81 -0.48
CA VAL A 819 15.39 31.24 -0.36
C VAL A 819 14.86 31.52 1.04
N THR A 820 15.42 32.53 1.72
CA THR A 820 14.97 32.95 3.04
C THR A 820 13.58 33.59 2.95
N VAL A 821 12.67 33.18 3.83
CA VAL A 821 11.31 33.73 3.90
C VAL A 821 11.33 34.95 4.82
N ALA A 822 11.66 36.11 4.24
CA ALA A 822 11.72 37.37 4.96
C ALA A 822 11.37 38.55 4.04
N PRO A 823 10.73 39.63 4.56
CA PRO A 823 10.32 40.78 3.75
C PRO A 823 11.45 41.40 2.91
N GLU A 824 12.68 41.43 3.44
CA GLU A 824 13.83 42.05 2.78
C GLU A 824 14.25 41.30 1.51
N MET A 825 13.89 40.02 1.38
CA MET A 825 14.15 39.22 0.18
C MET A 825 13.19 39.53 -0.97
N PHE A 826 12.06 40.18 -0.69
CA PHE A 826 10.95 40.39 -1.61
C PHE A 826 10.57 41.87 -1.77
N GLY A 827 11.49 42.79 -1.43
CA GLY A 827 11.30 44.23 -1.63
C GLY A 827 10.58 44.96 -0.49
N GLY A 828 10.38 44.32 0.67
CA GLY A 828 9.76 44.93 1.85
C GLY A 828 8.55 44.16 2.37
N ASP A 829 7.88 44.72 3.38
CA ASP A 829 6.65 44.14 3.94
C ASP A 829 5.45 44.61 3.10
N PRO A 830 4.80 43.72 2.31
CA PRO A 830 3.68 44.10 1.46
C PRO A 830 2.38 44.36 2.23
N CYS A 831 2.26 43.89 3.48
CA CYS A 831 1.08 44.08 4.31
C CYS A 831 1.42 44.01 5.82
N PRO A 832 1.79 45.15 6.44
CA PRO A 832 2.10 45.23 7.86
C PRO A 832 0.96 44.73 8.74
N GLY A 833 1.30 43.97 9.80
CA GLY A 833 0.34 43.41 10.74
C GLY A 833 -0.39 42.14 10.28
N VAL A 834 -0.20 41.72 9.03
CA VAL A 834 -0.67 40.43 8.51
C VAL A 834 0.47 39.42 8.60
N MET A 835 0.16 38.15 8.90
CA MET A 835 1.16 37.07 8.85
C MET A 835 1.39 36.67 7.40
N LYS A 836 2.60 36.91 6.87
CA LYS A 836 2.91 36.61 5.47
C LYS A 836 3.24 35.13 5.27
N LYS A 837 2.92 34.66 4.08
CA LYS A 837 3.19 33.32 3.59
C LYS A 837 3.87 33.43 2.22
N LEU A 838 4.90 32.63 2.02
CA LEU A 838 5.58 32.46 0.73
C LEU A 838 5.04 31.21 0.06
N ALA A 839 4.42 31.37 -1.11
CA ALA A 839 4.08 30.28 -2.02
C ALA A 839 4.90 30.40 -3.31
N VAL A 840 5.51 29.31 -3.74
CA VAL A 840 6.29 29.23 -4.99
C VAL A 840 6.03 27.92 -5.70
N GLU A 841 5.97 27.93 -7.03
CA GLU A 841 5.95 26.76 -7.91
C GLU A 841 7.05 26.92 -8.97
N ALA A 842 7.97 25.96 -9.03
CA ALA A 842 9.08 25.91 -9.97
C ALA A 842 8.98 24.66 -10.86
N ILE A 843 9.23 24.81 -12.16
CA ILE A 843 9.18 23.72 -13.15
C ILE A 843 10.51 22.97 -13.16
N CYS A 844 10.44 21.64 -13.22
CA CYS A 844 11.61 20.76 -13.34
C CYS A 844 11.68 20.13 -14.73
N SER A 845 12.86 20.19 -15.36
CA SER A 845 13.13 19.57 -16.65
C SER A 845 14.52 18.97 -16.73
#